data_AF-A0A7Y5KZT5-F1
#
_entry.id   AF-A0A7Y5KZT5-F1
#
_cell.length_a   1.000
_cell.length_b   1.000
_cell.length_c   1.000
_cell.angle_alpha   90.00
_cell.angle_beta   90.00
_cell.angle_gamma   90.00
#
_symmetry.space_group_name_H-M   'P 1'
#
loop_
_entity.id
_entity.type
_entity.pdbx_description
1 polymer ?
#
loop_
_entity_poly.entity_id
_entity_poly.type
_entity_poly.pdbx_seq_one_letter_code
_entity_poly.pdbx_strand_id
1 'polypeptide(L)'
;MRTHRRRSGLSSRNGARSLPLAFGSAGVALALVAVAPEAQAQSETLSNENGGANAHLFRPPVDSKGFITVNGTDVVGHLDFSLGLFLDYGYGIMPLTEGKHGEDADYLLTHSFQGTLQFNLGVANLLTFGIAVPVVLAGIQPNIENVGPTGGLYDVEEHFAQGLEFIALNAKIRIIRPYDKPSIGLAGILQGGVGVAGSDDFIAEPGGFIWPQLAFEGRAAPGGIFRVGVNAGFRANFGGTNAVMGADADGDPILDSGLFEYGQQVTSSLGLSIRVVDPLDLIAETYASFLVTGENDTAQRISAEAIGGLKVFIDGKSFLYLAGGAGYAPGFEAATARGTLGFVFEPSIGDRDRDGFKDDEDDCPDQPEDKDGFEDTFEDSPQGQVGCPDPDNDKDGILDVDDQCPNNPEDKDGDEDLDGCPESRDGDRDGDGILDSRDKCPDEPEDKDGFEDRDGCPDPDNDKDGIPDVKDACPDDPEDKDGVEDEDGCPEPDPSGPVIISGNDILILEKVQFATGSARILPESNKILDAVANTLKEHPEFLLVEIQGHADERSDDKYNLKLTKDRAKSVNDALIQRGVDKSRVRSMGFGEYCPLDEGHDETAWEKNRRVEFKIVRTKDGPTGVELGCEVAKGKGVQSPPP
;
A
#
# COMPACT_ATOMS: atom_id res chain seq x y z
N MET A 1 -43.11 10.07 72.24
CA MET A 1 -43.09 10.90 73.48
C MET A 1 -41.68 11.47 73.59
N ARG A 2 -41.34 12.76 73.67
CA ARG A 2 -42.02 14.06 73.84
C ARG A 2 -41.04 15.10 73.21
N THR A 3 -41.42 15.76 72.11
CA THR A 3 -41.75 17.22 72.03
C THR A 3 -40.59 18.23 72.15
N HIS A 4 -40.29 18.95 71.05
CA HIS A 4 -40.51 20.40 70.85
C HIS A 4 -39.93 20.82 69.48
N ARG A 5 -40.72 21.12 68.44
CA ARG A 5 -41.42 22.37 68.06
C ARG A 5 -40.55 23.35 67.25
N ARG A 6 -40.96 23.54 65.97
CA ARG A 6 -41.05 24.81 65.17
C ARG A 6 -39.74 25.58 64.91
N ARG A 7 -39.56 26.33 63.82
CA ARG A 7 -40.13 26.56 62.47
C ARG A 7 -39.26 27.72 61.90
N SER A 8 -39.04 27.75 60.57
CA SER A 8 -38.83 28.96 59.71
C SER A 8 -37.78 30.02 60.11
N GLY A 9 -36.90 30.52 59.26
CA GLY A 9 -36.77 30.51 57.82
C GLY A 9 -35.99 31.76 57.37
N LEU A 10 -35.42 31.67 56.16
CA LEU A 10 -35.04 32.75 55.24
C LEU A 10 -33.93 33.78 55.60
N SER A 11 -32.88 33.72 54.77
CA SER A 11 -32.45 34.78 53.84
C SER A 11 -31.06 35.41 54.05
N SER A 12 -30.21 35.18 53.04
CA SER A 12 -29.39 36.18 52.32
C SER A 12 -28.32 36.97 53.10
N ARG A 13 -27.04 36.71 52.80
CA ARG A 13 -26.16 37.51 51.89
C ARG A 13 -24.67 37.31 52.24
N ASN A 14 -23.89 37.05 51.19
CA ASN A 14 -22.49 37.41 50.92
C ASN A 14 -21.47 37.51 52.07
N GLY A 15 -20.37 36.76 51.91
CA GLY A 15 -19.11 37.08 52.57
C GLY A 15 -18.08 35.98 52.41
N ALA A 16 -17.17 36.15 51.46
CA ALA A 16 -16.03 35.29 51.21
C ALA A 16 -15.18 35.03 52.47
N ARG A 17 -14.75 33.78 52.66
CA ARG A 17 -13.34 33.36 52.84
C ARG A 17 -13.25 31.96 53.45
N SER A 18 -12.42 31.15 52.79
CA SER A 18 -11.59 30.06 53.34
C SER A 18 -12.27 29.01 54.23
N LEU A 19 -12.52 27.83 53.65
CA LEU A 19 -12.46 26.57 54.39
C LEU A 19 -11.31 25.71 53.84
N PRO A 20 -10.51 25.07 54.72
CA PRO A 20 -9.43 24.18 54.34
C PRO A 20 -10.03 22.79 54.03
N LEU A 21 -9.68 22.21 52.89
CA LEU A 21 -9.86 20.78 52.66
C LEU A 21 -8.49 20.12 52.74
N ALA A 22 -8.32 19.40 53.84
CA ALA A 22 -7.26 18.46 54.06
C ALA A 22 -7.32 17.38 52.97
N PHE A 23 -6.37 17.42 52.04
CA PHE A 23 -5.98 16.25 51.27
C PHE A 23 -4.96 15.47 52.10
N GLY A 24 -5.33 14.23 52.42
CA GLY A 24 -4.43 13.25 52.99
C GLY A 24 -3.31 12.99 51.99
N SER A 25 -2.12 13.43 52.34
CA SER A 25 -0.88 13.04 51.71
C SER A 25 -0.62 11.56 52.01
N ALA A 26 -0.93 10.68 51.05
CA ALA A 26 -0.27 9.40 50.96
C ALA A 26 1.17 9.67 50.49
N GLY A 27 2.03 9.99 51.46
CA GLY A 27 3.46 10.05 51.25
C GLY A 27 3.98 8.65 50.93
N VAL A 28 4.33 8.42 49.67
CA VAL A 28 5.25 7.33 49.33
C VAL A 28 6.63 7.77 49.81
N ALA A 29 6.93 7.43 51.05
CA ALA A 29 8.27 7.52 51.60
C ALA A 29 9.14 6.50 50.87
N LEU A 30 10.01 6.97 49.97
CA LEU A 30 11.10 6.18 49.42
C LEU A 30 12.13 5.96 50.54
N ALA A 31 11.88 4.97 51.39
CA ALA A 31 12.79 4.52 52.43
C ALA A 31 13.74 3.47 51.84
N LEU A 32 14.88 3.92 51.30
CA LEU A 32 16.02 3.07 50.97
C LEU A 32 17.34 3.83 51.16
N VAL A 33 17.58 4.34 52.37
CA VAL A 33 18.95 4.58 52.89
C VAL A 33 18.95 4.23 54.38
N ALA A 34 19.00 2.94 54.68
CA ALA A 34 19.40 2.42 55.99
C ALA A 34 19.72 0.92 55.82
N VAL A 35 20.94 0.59 55.41
CA VAL A 35 21.95 -0.16 56.20
C VAL A 35 23.22 -0.20 55.33
N ALA A 36 24.19 0.64 55.64
CA ALA A 36 25.59 0.22 55.58
C ALA A 36 26.12 0.41 57.00
N PRO A 37 26.76 -0.60 57.61
CA PRO A 37 27.46 -0.39 58.87
C PRO A 37 28.54 0.66 58.61
N GLU A 38 28.87 1.44 59.63
CA GLU A 38 30.06 2.30 59.64
C GLU A 38 31.28 1.42 59.39
N ALA A 39 31.64 1.22 58.12
CA ALA A 39 32.95 0.74 57.73
C ALA A 39 33.88 1.93 57.95
N GLN A 40 34.44 2.01 59.15
CA GLN A 40 35.65 2.79 59.37
C GLN A 40 36.76 2.14 58.54
N ALA A 41 36.87 2.51 57.27
CA ALA A 41 38.12 2.38 56.55
C ALA A 41 39.03 3.49 57.08
N GLN A 42 40.03 3.12 57.87
CA GLN A 42 41.16 3.99 58.14
C GLN A 42 41.88 4.18 56.79
N SER A 43 41.63 5.30 56.11
CA SER A 43 42.57 5.80 55.12
C SER A 43 43.78 6.29 55.91
N GLU A 44 44.87 5.52 55.88
CA GLU A 44 46.18 6.11 56.10
C GLU A 44 46.35 7.17 55.02
N THR A 45 46.43 8.43 55.46
CA THR A 45 46.80 9.56 54.62
C THR A 45 48.19 9.33 54.05
N LEU A 46 48.27 8.81 52.83
CA LEU A 46 49.42 8.97 51.96
C LEU A 46 49.42 10.42 51.45
N SER A 47 50.59 11.03 51.49
CA SER A 47 50.80 12.45 51.27
C SER A 47 50.46 12.90 49.85
N ASN A 48 49.43 13.74 49.75
CA ASN A 48 49.22 14.89 48.84
C ASN A 48 50.32 15.09 47.77
N GLU A 49 49.92 15.07 46.48
CA GLU A 49 50.08 16.18 45.51
C GLU A 49 49.33 15.94 44.17
N ASN A 50 48.84 14.73 43.86
CA ASN A 50 48.15 14.47 42.58
C ASN A 50 46.63 14.53 42.69
N GLY A 51 45.99 15.00 41.61
CA GLY A 51 44.54 15.11 41.48
C GLY A 51 43.84 13.85 40.95
N GLY A 52 42.53 13.94 40.78
CA GLY A 52 41.68 12.83 40.33
C GLY A 52 41.44 12.79 38.83
N ALA A 53 40.98 11.64 38.36
CA ALA A 53 40.57 11.42 36.98
C ALA A 53 39.47 10.35 36.91
N ASN A 54 38.62 10.49 35.89
CA ASN A 54 37.58 9.55 35.54
C ASN A 54 38.09 8.63 34.44
N ALA A 55 38.29 7.34 34.75
CA ALA A 55 38.85 6.37 33.80
C ALA A 55 37.77 5.58 33.02
N HIS A 56 36.48 5.91 33.17
CA HIS A 56 35.39 5.17 32.54
C HIS A 56 34.82 5.91 31.33
N LEU A 57 34.98 5.31 30.14
CA LEU A 57 34.37 5.84 28.92
C LEU A 57 32.87 5.54 28.83
N PHE A 58 32.44 4.38 29.36
CA PHE A 58 31.05 3.94 29.32
C PHE A 58 30.15 4.87 30.13
N ARG A 59 29.13 5.42 29.48
CA ARG A 59 28.15 6.30 30.12
C ARG A 59 26.76 5.91 29.64
N PRO A 60 25.88 5.39 30.51
CA PRO A 60 24.52 5.10 30.10
C PRO A 60 23.78 6.40 29.73
N PRO A 61 22.80 6.34 28.82
CA PRO A 61 21.95 7.47 28.50
C PRO A 61 21.36 8.11 29.76
N VAL A 62 21.05 9.40 29.69
CA VAL A 62 20.51 10.13 30.85
C VAL A 62 19.08 9.72 31.18
N ASP A 63 18.41 8.93 30.33
CA ASP A 63 17.09 8.36 30.57
C ASP A 63 16.87 7.05 29.79
N SER A 64 15.65 6.51 29.87
CA SER A 64 15.24 5.25 29.23
C SER A 64 15.12 5.31 27.69
N LYS A 65 15.16 6.50 27.07
CA LYS A 65 14.88 6.67 25.63
C LYS A 65 16.11 6.49 24.74
N GLY A 66 17.28 6.34 25.36
CA GLY A 66 18.53 6.07 24.67
C GLY A 66 18.68 4.66 24.12
N PHE A 67 19.86 4.44 23.55
CA PHE A 67 20.32 3.18 22.98
C PHE A 67 21.06 2.40 24.09
N ILE A 68 22.40 2.29 24.06
CA ILE A 68 23.23 1.72 25.15
C ILE A 68 24.11 2.78 25.82
N THR A 69 24.78 3.63 25.02
CA THR A 69 25.55 4.81 25.45
C THR A 69 25.09 6.08 24.74
N VAL A 70 24.40 5.94 23.60
CA VAL A 70 23.89 7.06 22.82
C VAL A 70 22.54 7.50 23.39
N ASN A 71 22.43 8.78 23.70
CA ASN A 71 21.18 9.40 24.12
C ASN A 71 20.22 9.53 22.94
N GLY A 72 18.98 9.10 23.17
CA GLY A 72 17.87 9.34 22.27
C GLY A 72 17.26 10.73 22.50
N THR A 73 16.48 11.19 21.52
CA THR A 73 15.91 12.55 21.53
C THR A 73 14.56 12.66 22.21
N ASP A 74 13.88 11.53 22.42
CA ASP A 74 12.62 11.52 23.15
C ASP A 74 12.84 11.63 24.67
N VAL A 75 11.78 11.91 25.42
CA VAL A 75 11.82 12.13 26.88
C VAL A 75 10.87 11.17 27.59
N VAL A 76 11.09 10.98 28.89
CA VAL A 76 10.13 10.30 29.77
C VAL A 76 8.81 11.11 29.80
N GLY A 77 7.67 10.41 29.80
CA GLY A 77 6.33 11.02 29.76
C GLY A 77 6.01 11.86 30.99
N HIS A 78 5.01 12.72 30.91
CA HIS A 78 4.62 13.62 31.99
C HIS A 78 4.23 12.83 33.26
N LEU A 79 4.95 13.09 34.35
CA LEU A 79 4.81 12.39 35.65
C LEU A 79 5.20 10.91 35.63
N ASP A 80 5.55 10.37 34.47
CA ASP A 80 6.17 9.06 34.37
C ASP A 80 7.59 9.15 34.90
N PHE A 81 8.10 8.02 35.41
CA PHE A 81 9.47 7.93 35.89
C PHE A 81 10.18 6.72 35.27
N SER A 82 11.50 6.75 35.27
CA SER A 82 12.31 5.57 34.99
C SER A 82 13.39 5.36 36.03
N LEU A 83 13.70 4.09 36.30
CA LEU A 83 14.79 3.63 37.15
C LEU A 83 15.76 2.82 36.31
N GLY A 84 17.04 3.18 36.35
CA GLY A 84 18.11 2.49 35.64
C GLY A 84 19.11 1.89 36.60
N LEU A 85 19.49 0.63 36.37
CA LEU A 85 20.62 -0.03 37.00
C LEU A 85 21.53 -0.60 35.91
N PHE A 86 22.75 -0.10 35.85
CA PHE A 86 23.72 -0.49 34.82
C PHE A 86 24.97 -1.03 35.49
N LEU A 87 25.52 -2.11 34.95
CA LEU A 87 26.81 -2.66 35.34
C LEU A 87 27.74 -2.58 34.12
N ASP A 88 28.93 -2.06 34.35
CA ASP A 88 29.99 -1.87 33.37
C ASP A 88 31.24 -2.61 33.84
N TYR A 89 31.88 -3.32 32.92
CA TYR A 89 33.13 -4.02 33.13
C TYR A 89 34.11 -3.64 32.01
N GLY A 90 35.21 -2.99 32.38
CA GLY A 90 36.32 -2.68 31.49
C GLY A 90 37.54 -3.55 31.78
N TYR A 91 38.19 -4.05 30.73
CA TYR A 91 39.46 -4.75 30.79
C TYR A 91 40.55 -3.96 30.08
N GLY A 92 41.68 -3.77 30.76
CA GLY A 92 42.89 -3.17 30.20
C GLY A 92 42.70 -1.72 29.79
N ILE A 93 42.57 -0.84 30.78
CA ILE A 93 42.49 0.61 30.63
C ILE A 93 43.87 1.19 30.97
N MET A 94 44.32 2.19 30.19
CA MET A 94 45.66 2.79 30.25
C MET A 94 46.79 1.76 30.15
N PRO A 95 47.10 1.29 28.93
CA PRO A 95 48.20 0.35 28.68
C PRO A 95 49.55 0.92 29.12
N LEU A 96 50.37 0.05 29.72
CA LEU A 96 51.70 0.40 30.22
C LEU A 96 52.78 0.07 29.19
N THR A 97 53.90 0.79 29.26
CA THR A 97 55.06 0.51 28.41
C THR A 97 55.70 -0.84 28.76
N GLU A 98 55.87 -1.71 27.77
CA GLU A 98 56.41 -3.07 27.95
C GLU A 98 57.82 -3.07 28.57
N GLY A 99 58.05 -3.95 29.55
CA GLY A 99 59.37 -4.19 30.16
C GLY A 99 59.86 -3.11 31.13
N LYS A 100 59.01 -2.14 31.47
CA LYS A 100 59.31 -1.06 32.44
C LYS A 100 58.71 -1.28 33.84
N HIS A 101 57.82 -2.26 33.97
CA HIS A 101 57.08 -2.58 35.20
C HIS A 101 57.32 -4.05 35.58
N GLY A 102 56.93 -4.48 36.79
CA GLY A 102 57.09 -5.87 37.24
C GLY A 102 56.58 -6.90 36.22
N GLU A 103 57.08 -8.14 36.25
CA GLU A 103 56.94 -9.16 35.18
C GLU A 103 55.50 -9.46 34.68
N ASP A 104 54.44 -8.90 35.28
CA ASP A 104 53.03 -9.20 35.00
C ASP A 104 52.09 -7.96 34.85
N ALA A 105 52.61 -6.73 34.68
CA ALA A 105 51.77 -5.51 34.62
C ALA A 105 51.66 -4.89 33.21
N ASP A 106 50.61 -5.27 32.46
CA ASP A 106 50.34 -4.75 31.10
C ASP A 106 49.47 -3.46 31.10
N TYR A 107 48.72 -3.20 32.17
CA TYR A 107 47.75 -2.11 32.26
C TYR A 107 47.75 -1.48 33.65
N LEU A 108 47.51 -0.16 33.71
CA LEU A 108 47.32 0.55 34.98
C LEU A 108 46.03 0.08 35.68
N LEU A 109 44.95 -0.08 34.93
CA LEU A 109 43.67 -0.62 35.40
C LEU A 109 43.37 -1.90 34.61
N THR A 110 43.69 -3.06 35.17
CA THR A 110 43.50 -4.35 34.47
C THR A 110 42.03 -4.74 34.44
N HIS A 111 41.33 -4.65 35.56
CA HIS A 111 39.89 -4.88 35.66
C HIS A 111 39.24 -3.70 36.33
N SER A 112 38.20 -3.13 35.72
CA SER A 112 37.38 -2.08 36.35
C SER A 112 35.89 -2.43 36.29
N PHE A 113 35.21 -2.31 37.42
CA PHE A 113 33.77 -2.53 37.56
C PHE A 113 33.06 -1.29 38.08
N GLN A 114 32.03 -0.84 37.36
CA GLN A 114 31.19 0.28 37.77
C GLN A 114 29.72 -0.08 37.72
N GLY A 115 29.00 0.21 38.80
CA GLY A 115 27.55 0.16 38.87
C GLY A 115 26.97 1.57 38.80
N THR A 116 26.07 1.86 37.87
CA THR A 116 25.39 3.17 37.77
C THR A 116 23.92 3.04 38.12
N LEU A 117 23.49 3.81 39.11
CA LEU A 117 22.08 3.98 39.49
C LEU A 117 21.53 5.26 38.87
N GLN A 118 20.35 5.18 38.27
CA GLN A 118 19.65 6.35 37.72
C GLN A 118 18.19 6.38 38.14
N PHE A 119 17.68 7.59 38.39
CA PHE A 119 16.26 7.87 38.49
C PHE A 119 15.94 9.08 37.63
N ASN A 120 14.86 9.00 36.85
CA ASN A 120 14.42 10.07 35.95
C ASN A 120 12.92 10.30 36.09
N LEU A 121 12.47 11.55 35.93
CA LEU A 121 11.08 11.98 35.98
C LEU A 121 10.78 12.88 34.78
N GLY A 122 9.72 12.57 34.04
CA GLY A 122 9.26 13.40 32.93
C GLY A 122 8.32 14.54 33.36
N VAL A 123 8.45 15.67 32.67
CA VAL A 123 7.75 16.93 32.96
C VAL A 123 7.16 17.49 31.66
N ALA A 124 5.85 17.72 31.66
CA ALA A 124 5.08 18.30 30.56
C ALA A 124 5.34 17.64 29.19
N ASN A 125 5.65 16.34 29.18
CA ASN A 125 6.05 15.58 27.99
C ASN A 125 7.20 16.22 27.20
N LEU A 126 7.94 17.18 27.75
CA LEU A 126 8.91 18.03 27.04
C LEU A 126 10.32 17.91 27.63
N LEU A 127 10.39 17.68 28.94
CA LEU A 127 11.61 17.78 29.73
C LEU A 127 11.70 16.56 30.65
N THR A 128 12.88 15.97 30.77
CA THR A 128 13.18 14.96 31.78
C THR A 128 14.23 15.49 32.72
N PHE A 129 14.01 15.34 34.02
CA PHE A 129 15.02 15.55 35.05
C PHE A 129 15.44 14.22 35.63
N GLY A 130 16.72 14.07 35.94
CA GLY A 130 17.23 12.84 36.53
C GLY A 130 18.39 13.05 37.48
N ILE A 131 18.71 12.00 38.21
CA ILE A 131 19.90 11.86 39.03
C ILE A 131 20.65 10.61 38.60
N ALA A 132 21.97 10.70 38.47
CA ALA A 132 22.85 9.58 38.19
C ALA A 132 23.90 9.46 39.29
N VAL A 133 24.10 8.24 39.77
CA VAL A 133 25.04 7.90 40.84
C VAL A 133 25.84 6.67 40.43
N PRO A 134 26.97 6.86 39.71
CA PRO A 134 27.94 5.81 39.47
C PRO A 134 28.74 5.47 40.74
N VAL A 135 28.95 4.17 40.93
CA VAL A 135 29.67 3.54 42.02
C VAL A 135 30.75 2.66 41.41
N VAL A 136 32.02 2.98 41.64
CA VAL A 136 33.12 2.07 41.32
C VAL A 136 33.10 0.96 42.37
N LEU A 137 32.99 -0.28 41.91
CA LEU A 137 32.84 -1.47 42.76
C LEU A 137 34.17 -2.19 42.98
N ALA A 138 35.03 -2.23 41.95
CA ALA A 138 36.34 -2.86 42.03
C ALA A 138 37.26 -2.36 40.90
N GLY A 139 38.49 -1.99 41.25
CA GLY A 139 39.60 -1.81 40.32
C GLY A 139 40.72 -2.76 40.71
N ILE A 140 41.00 -3.80 39.91
CA ILE A 140 42.17 -4.66 40.16
C ILE A 140 43.34 -4.05 39.40
N GLN A 141 44.29 -3.53 40.15
CA GLN A 141 45.54 -2.98 39.67
C GLN A 141 46.68 -3.92 40.04
N PRO A 142 47.63 -4.20 39.14
CA PRO A 142 48.87 -4.84 39.54
C PRO A 142 49.66 -3.88 40.45
N ASN A 143 50.54 -4.42 41.29
CA ASN A 143 51.40 -3.59 42.13
C ASN A 143 52.40 -2.84 41.22
N ILE A 144 52.14 -1.57 40.96
CA ILE A 144 52.96 -0.70 40.12
C ILE A 144 53.50 0.42 41.01
N GLU A 145 54.81 0.43 41.21
CA GLU A 145 55.49 1.50 41.96
C GLU A 145 55.81 2.69 41.05
N ASN A 146 55.91 3.89 41.63
CA ASN A 146 56.39 5.13 40.97
C ASN A 146 55.53 5.68 39.81
N VAL A 147 54.23 5.38 39.77
CA VAL A 147 53.32 6.08 38.87
C VAL A 147 53.11 7.50 39.41
N GLY A 148 53.32 8.56 38.62
CA GLY A 148 53.07 9.95 39.04
C GLY A 148 53.93 10.98 38.29
N PRO A 149 53.60 12.28 38.34
CA PRO A 149 54.23 13.30 37.50
C PRO A 149 55.70 13.59 37.84
N THR A 150 56.22 13.13 38.98
CA THR A 150 57.60 13.33 39.43
C THR A 150 58.17 12.14 40.23
N GLY A 151 57.68 10.91 39.99
CA GLY A 151 58.07 9.75 40.80
C GLY A 151 57.48 9.75 42.22
N GLY A 152 56.33 10.43 42.40
CA GLY A 152 55.50 10.24 43.58
C GLY A 152 54.98 8.80 43.62
N LEU A 153 54.93 8.19 44.80
CA LEU A 153 54.48 6.82 44.98
C LEU A 153 52.94 6.78 44.90
N TYR A 154 52.35 6.44 43.76
CA TYR A 154 51.12 5.65 43.81
C TYR A 154 51.55 4.25 44.26
N ASP A 155 51.66 4.03 45.57
CA ASP A 155 51.79 2.68 46.11
C ASP A 155 50.39 2.08 46.09
N VAL A 156 49.99 1.59 44.91
CA VAL A 156 48.72 0.90 44.72
C VAL A 156 48.88 -0.52 45.26
N GLU A 157 48.91 -0.63 46.59
CA GLU A 157 48.57 -1.89 47.27
C GLU A 157 47.27 -2.43 46.65
N GLU A 158 47.10 -3.75 46.56
CA GLU A 158 45.92 -4.43 45.98
C GLU A 158 44.61 -3.93 46.62
N HIS A 159 44.12 -2.77 46.19
CA HIS A 159 43.02 -2.09 46.84
C HIS A 159 41.78 -2.31 46.01
N PHE A 160 40.89 -3.13 46.58
CA PHE A 160 39.50 -3.22 46.18
C PHE A 160 38.81 -1.91 46.53
N ALA A 161 39.02 -0.87 45.72
CA ALA A 161 38.51 0.45 46.01
C ALA A 161 37.02 0.52 45.62
N GLN A 162 36.17 0.72 46.63
CA GLN A 162 34.73 0.96 46.47
C GLN A 162 34.45 2.43 46.76
N GLY A 163 33.91 3.16 45.79
CA GLY A 163 33.70 4.59 45.93
C GLY A 163 32.57 5.12 45.05
N LEU A 164 31.95 6.21 45.51
CA LEU A 164 31.07 7.01 44.68
C LEU A 164 31.91 7.89 43.76
N GLU A 165 31.79 7.67 42.46
CA GLU A 165 32.56 8.42 41.47
C GLU A 165 32.09 9.88 41.45
N PHE A 166 30.79 10.09 41.21
CA PHE A 166 30.13 11.40 41.32
C PHE A 166 28.64 11.26 41.63
N ILE A 167 28.01 12.36 42.05
CA ILE A 167 26.55 12.51 42.00
C ILE A 167 26.24 13.60 40.97
N ALA A 168 25.42 13.27 39.98
CA ALA A 168 25.06 14.19 38.90
C ALA A 168 23.55 14.37 38.78
N LEU A 169 23.14 15.60 38.50
CA LEU A 169 21.81 15.96 38.06
C LEU A 169 21.80 16.12 36.54
N ASN A 170 20.78 15.57 35.91
CA ASN A 170 20.61 15.57 34.46
C ASN A 170 19.32 16.30 34.11
N ALA A 171 19.34 17.06 33.03
CA ALA A 171 18.17 17.63 32.40
C ALA A 171 18.24 17.36 30.90
N LYS A 172 17.16 16.83 30.31
CA LYS A 172 17.03 16.65 28.86
C LYS A 172 15.77 17.31 28.36
N ILE A 173 15.93 18.29 27.48
CA ILE A 173 14.82 18.97 26.81
C ILE A 173 14.69 18.47 25.38
N ARG A 174 13.50 18.02 25.02
CA ARG A 174 13.17 17.69 23.64
C ARG A 174 12.88 18.98 22.87
N ILE A 175 13.56 19.19 21.76
CA ILE A 175 13.38 20.36 20.88
C ILE A 175 12.50 19.98 19.70
N ILE A 176 12.78 18.82 19.07
CA ILE A 176 12.00 18.25 17.97
C ILE A 176 11.68 16.80 18.33
N ARG A 177 10.40 16.44 18.25
CA ARG A 177 9.93 15.06 18.47
C ARG A 177 10.01 14.27 17.16
N PRO A 178 10.66 13.09 17.14
CA PRO A 178 10.53 12.16 16.03
C PRO A 178 9.17 11.44 16.10
N TYR A 179 8.31 11.63 15.10
CA TYR A 179 7.03 10.91 14.95
C TYR A 179 7.22 9.56 14.25
N ASP A 180 6.25 8.63 14.30
CA ASP A 180 6.37 7.24 13.79
C ASP A 180 6.38 7.07 12.25
N LYS A 181 6.61 8.17 11.53
CA LYS A 181 6.97 8.21 10.10
C LYS A 181 8.49 8.47 9.99
N PRO A 182 9.13 8.33 8.81
CA PRO A 182 10.50 8.78 8.64
C PRO A 182 10.67 10.20 9.19
N SER A 183 11.43 10.35 10.26
CA SER A 183 11.41 11.56 11.08
C SER A 183 12.77 11.83 11.70
N ILE A 184 12.95 13.09 12.11
CA ILE A 184 14.15 13.55 12.79
C ILE A 184 13.76 14.10 14.16
N GLY A 185 14.58 13.81 15.15
CA GLY A 185 14.50 14.31 16.51
C GLY A 185 15.71 15.16 16.86
N LEU A 186 15.53 16.07 17.80
CA LEU A 186 16.58 16.92 18.35
C LEU A 186 16.32 17.14 19.83
N ALA A 187 17.34 16.96 20.67
CA ALA A 187 17.28 17.25 22.09
C ALA A 187 18.55 17.96 22.59
N GLY A 188 18.37 18.80 23.60
CA GLY A 188 19.45 19.38 24.39
C GLY A 188 19.56 18.66 25.73
N ILE A 189 20.78 18.33 26.13
CA ILE A 189 21.07 17.62 27.38
C ILE A 189 22.04 18.47 28.19
N LEU A 190 21.81 18.58 29.50
CA LEU A 190 22.75 19.18 30.43
C LEU A 190 22.88 18.25 31.63
N GLN A 191 24.08 17.74 31.86
CA GLN A 191 24.45 17.05 33.09
C GLN A 191 25.40 17.94 33.90
N GLY A 192 25.24 17.96 35.22
CA GLY A 192 26.19 18.61 36.11
C GLY A 192 26.30 17.83 37.41
N GLY A 193 27.52 17.66 37.91
CA GLY A 193 27.77 16.81 39.07
C GLY A 193 29.01 17.21 39.84
N VAL A 194 29.19 16.55 40.97
CA VAL A 194 30.35 16.70 41.85
C VAL A 194 30.90 15.31 42.19
N GLY A 195 32.23 15.18 42.12
CA GLY A 195 32.94 14.01 42.63
C GLY A 195 32.78 13.92 44.14
N VAL A 196 32.60 12.69 44.65
CA VAL A 196 32.25 12.46 46.07
C VAL A 196 33.29 11.61 46.81
N ALA A 197 34.02 10.72 46.11
CA ALA A 197 35.16 10.02 46.70
C ALA A 197 36.43 10.90 46.64
N GLY A 198 37.40 10.58 47.51
CA GLY A 198 38.73 11.19 47.48
C GLY A 198 39.36 10.97 46.10
N SER A 199 39.95 12.02 45.54
CA SER A 199 40.45 12.08 44.18
C SER A 199 41.64 11.16 43.88
N ASP A 200 42.10 10.36 44.84
CA ASP A 200 43.51 9.97 44.88
C ASP A 200 43.81 8.61 44.21
N ASP A 201 42.82 7.95 43.56
CA ASP A 201 42.97 6.57 43.01
C ASP A 201 42.23 6.30 41.67
N PHE A 202 42.00 7.30 40.80
CA PHE A 202 41.22 7.13 39.53
C PHE A 202 39.74 6.76 39.70
N ILE A 203 39.19 6.92 40.92
CA ILE A 203 37.83 6.49 41.27
C ILE A 203 36.79 7.59 41.03
N ALA A 204 37.19 8.86 41.02
CA ALA A 204 36.25 9.98 41.06
C ALA A 204 36.66 11.16 40.20
N GLU A 205 35.64 11.91 39.79
CA GLU A 205 35.80 13.17 39.08
C GLU A 205 36.51 14.21 39.97
N PRO A 206 37.53 14.92 39.46
CA PRO A 206 38.18 15.97 40.24
C PRO A 206 37.26 17.19 40.38
N GLY A 207 36.73 17.38 41.58
CA GLY A 207 35.87 18.52 41.90
C GLY A 207 34.47 18.40 41.28
N GLY A 208 34.06 19.39 40.49
CA GLY A 208 32.75 19.44 39.84
C GLY A 208 32.86 19.48 38.32
N PHE A 209 31.78 19.12 37.64
CA PHE A 209 31.70 19.17 36.19
C PHE A 209 30.36 19.66 35.67
N ILE A 210 30.37 20.21 34.47
CA ILE A 210 29.20 20.46 33.64
C ILE A 210 29.41 19.83 32.26
N TRP A 211 28.34 19.31 31.69
CA TRP A 211 28.38 18.58 30.43
C TRP A 211 27.13 18.86 29.58
N PRO A 212 27.10 20.00 28.88
CA PRO A 212 26.13 20.24 27.82
C PRO A 212 26.37 19.30 26.63
N GLN A 213 25.30 18.75 26.08
CA GLN A 213 25.30 17.89 24.89
C GLN A 213 24.11 18.20 23.98
N LEU A 214 24.28 17.92 22.70
CA LEU A 214 23.21 17.88 21.70
C LEU A 214 23.04 16.44 21.22
N ALA A 215 21.79 16.01 21.14
CA ALA A 215 21.42 14.70 20.60
C ALA A 215 20.55 14.88 19.36
N PHE A 216 20.89 14.15 18.31
CA PHE A 216 20.13 14.04 17.06
C PHE A 216 19.72 12.59 16.87
N GLU A 217 18.51 12.37 16.39
CA GLU A 217 18.00 11.03 16.08
C GLU A 217 17.30 11.04 14.73
N GLY A 218 17.57 10.08 13.88
CA GLY A 218 16.80 9.80 12.67
C GLY A 218 16.08 8.47 12.84
N ARG A 219 14.78 8.44 12.54
CA ARG A 219 14.00 7.20 12.44
C ARG A 219 13.65 6.97 10.99
N ALA A 220 13.93 5.77 10.48
CA ALA A 220 13.55 5.35 9.14
C ALA A 220 12.66 4.11 9.21
N ALA A 221 11.76 4.00 8.22
CA ALA A 221 10.67 3.03 8.14
C ALA A 221 9.51 3.25 9.14
N PRO A 222 8.26 2.88 8.78
CA PRO A 222 7.11 2.89 9.69
C PRO A 222 7.41 2.10 10.97
N GLY A 223 6.90 2.57 12.10
CA GLY A 223 7.13 1.92 13.41
C GLY A 223 8.55 2.09 13.96
N GLY A 224 9.39 2.93 13.34
CA GLY A 224 10.71 3.28 13.87
C GLY A 224 11.70 2.11 13.91
N ILE A 225 11.54 1.13 13.01
CA ILE A 225 12.35 -0.10 12.93
C ILE A 225 13.84 0.22 12.89
N PHE A 226 14.23 1.27 12.17
CA PHE A 226 15.62 1.71 12.06
C PHE A 226 15.82 3.06 12.75
N ARG A 227 16.70 3.10 13.76
CA ARG A 227 17.08 4.34 14.47
C ARG A 227 18.57 4.61 14.31
N VAL A 228 18.90 5.86 14.03
CA VAL A 228 20.28 6.38 14.04
C VAL A 228 20.35 7.50 15.06
N GLY A 229 21.27 7.39 16.02
CA GLY A 229 21.50 8.42 17.04
C GLY A 229 22.89 9.02 16.89
N VAL A 230 23.01 10.33 17.06
CA VAL A 230 24.31 11.03 17.10
C VAL A 230 24.30 11.98 18.29
N ASN A 231 25.33 11.95 19.12
CA ASN A 231 25.51 12.96 20.18
C ASN A 231 26.86 13.66 20.06
N ALA A 232 26.88 14.92 20.47
CA ALA A 232 28.10 15.70 20.66
C ALA A 232 27.98 16.52 21.94
N GLY A 233 29.04 16.56 22.74
CA GLY A 233 29.05 17.26 24.03
C GLY A 233 30.41 17.81 24.41
N PHE A 234 30.41 18.71 25.38
CA PHE A 234 31.62 19.29 25.94
C PHE A 234 31.58 19.19 27.46
N ARG A 235 32.52 18.45 28.04
CA ARG A 235 32.61 18.21 29.48
C ARG A 235 33.68 19.12 30.07
N ALA A 236 33.26 20.03 30.95
CA ALA A 236 34.12 20.99 31.60
C ALA A 236 34.19 20.71 33.10
N ASN A 237 35.40 20.44 33.58
CA ASN A 237 35.69 20.15 34.99
C ASN A 237 36.25 21.39 35.69
N PHE A 238 35.96 21.56 36.98
CA PHE A 238 36.36 22.72 37.78
C PHE A 238 36.43 22.39 39.28
N GLY A 239 37.23 23.15 40.03
CA GLY A 239 37.23 23.07 41.49
C GLY A 239 37.91 21.84 42.09
N GLY A 240 38.79 21.17 41.34
CA GLY A 240 39.63 20.07 41.80
C GLY A 240 41.04 20.13 41.19
N THR A 241 41.93 19.28 41.68
CA THR A 241 43.25 19.03 41.08
C THR A 241 43.09 17.92 40.05
N ASN A 242 43.74 18.04 38.89
CA ASN A 242 43.71 17.02 37.84
C ASN A 242 44.83 15.99 38.04
N ALA A 243 44.57 14.73 37.69
CA ALA A 243 45.61 13.71 37.63
C ALA A 243 46.61 14.01 36.50
N VAL A 244 47.89 13.78 36.75
CA VAL A 244 48.97 13.86 35.76
C VAL A 244 49.82 12.59 35.84
N MET A 245 50.11 11.97 34.71
CA MET A 245 50.88 10.73 34.60
C MET A 245 51.72 10.70 33.33
N GLY A 246 52.68 9.78 33.28
CA GLY A 246 53.31 9.39 32.01
C GLY A 246 54.81 9.55 31.96
N ALA A 247 55.49 9.83 33.08
CA ALA A 247 56.93 9.61 33.19
C ALA A 247 57.30 9.09 34.58
N ASP A 248 58.28 8.20 34.66
CA ASP A 248 58.87 7.75 35.92
C ASP A 248 59.87 8.80 36.48
N ALA A 249 60.50 8.48 37.61
CA ALA A 249 61.48 9.36 38.25
C ALA A 249 62.72 9.65 37.37
N ASP A 250 63.00 8.80 36.37
CA ASP A 250 64.09 8.93 35.42
C ASP A 250 63.66 9.67 34.13
N GLY A 251 62.36 9.99 33.99
CA GLY A 251 61.78 10.69 32.85
C GLY A 251 61.38 9.77 31.69
N ASP A 252 61.39 8.45 31.87
CA ASP A 252 60.96 7.48 30.87
C ASP A 252 59.43 7.30 30.91
N PRO A 253 58.76 7.11 29.75
CA PRO A 253 57.31 6.99 29.70
C PRO A 253 56.80 5.75 30.44
N ILE A 254 55.77 5.93 31.25
CA ILE A 254 55.09 4.86 32.00
C ILE A 254 53.95 4.25 31.19
N LEU A 255 53.18 5.10 30.51
CA LEU A 255 52.07 4.72 29.66
C LEU A 255 52.58 4.49 28.23
N ASP A 256 52.09 3.45 27.57
CA ASP A 256 52.40 3.18 26.16
C ASP A 256 52.03 4.36 25.24
N SER A 257 51.00 5.11 25.63
CA SER A 257 50.49 6.28 24.91
C SER A 257 51.09 7.63 25.37
N GLY A 258 52.07 7.61 26.29
CA GLY A 258 52.86 8.78 26.69
C GLY A 258 52.28 9.59 27.85
N LEU A 259 52.52 10.91 27.85
CA LEU A 259 52.08 11.83 28.90
C LEU A 259 50.56 12.03 28.91
N PHE A 260 50.00 12.03 30.12
CA PHE A 260 48.60 12.20 30.44
C PHE A 260 48.41 13.31 31.46
N GLU A 261 47.50 14.24 31.19
CA GLU A 261 46.98 15.22 32.13
C GLU A 261 45.46 15.30 31.95
N TYR A 262 44.71 14.98 33.00
CA TYR A 262 43.25 15.03 32.97
C TYR A 262 42.75 16.46 32.74
N GLY A 263 41.61 16.58 32.06
CA GLY A 263 41.13 17.90 31.67
C GLY A 263 39.75 17.90 31.03
N GLN A 264 39.46 18.99 30.33
CA GLN A 264 38.20 19.20 29.61
C GLN A 264 38.15 18.32 28.37
N GLN A 265 36.95 17.83 28.05
CA GLN A 265 36.75 16.83 27.00
C GLN A 265 35.68 17.27 26.01
N VAL A 266 35.87 16.92 24.75
CA VAL A 266 34.79 16.83 23.76
C VAL A 266 34.37 15.37 23.67
N THR A 267 33.08 15.10 23.78
CA THR A 267 32.52 13.75 23.69
C THR A 267 31.67 13.64 22.43
N SER A 268 31.74 12.50 21.75
CA SER A 268 30.88 12.20 20.62
C SER A 268 30.45 10.74 20.65
N SER A 269 29.25 10.48 20.13
CA SER A 269 28.78 9.11 19.96
C SER A 269 27.89 8.97 18.74
N LEU A 270 27.89 7.76 18.18
CA LEU A 270 27.06 7.36 17.04
C LEU A 270 26.47 5.99 17.35
N GLY A 271 25.17 5.84 17.17
CA GLY A 271 24.45 4.60 17.43
C GLY A 271 23.52 4.24 16.29
N LEU A 272 23.44 2.94 16.03
CA LEU A 272 22.49 2.32 15.11
C LEU A 272 21.68 1.31 15.91
N SER A 273 20.36 1.34 15.76
CA SER A 273 19.45 0.37 16.38
C SER A 273 18.48 -0.15 15.33
N ILE A 274 18.30 -1.45 15.29
CA ILE A 274 17.37 -2.14 14.41
C ILE A 274 16.44 -2.99 15.26
N ARG A 275 15.14 -2.72 15.19
CA ARG A 275 14.13 -3.59 15.78
C ARG A 275 13.95 -4.83 14.92
N VAL A 276 14.30 -5.99 15.45
CA VAL A 276 14.22 -7.26 14.70
C VAL A 276 12.86 -7.92 14.91
N VAL A 277 12.34 -7.83 16.12
CA VAL A 277 10.98 -8.21 16.53
C VAL A 277 10.56 -7.25 17.63
N ASP A 278 9.25 -7.14 17.93
CA ASP A 278 8.73 -6.19 18.92
C ASP A 278 9.50 -6.16 20.26
N PRO A 279 9.89 -7.31 20.85
CA PRO A 279 10.64 -7.31 22.11
C PRO A 279 12.16 -7.17 21.97
N LEU A 280 12.74 -7.00 20.76
CA LEU A 280 14.20 -7.07 20.57
C LEU A 280 14.74 -6.04 19.57
N ASP A 281 15.63 -5.18 20.06
CA ASP A 281 16.49 -4.32 19.25
C ASP A 281 17.94 -4.86 19.21
N LEU A 282 18.54 -4.88 18.02
CA LEU A 282 19.98 -5.03 17.81
C LEU A 282 20.63 -3.66 17.73
N ILE A 283 21.67 -3.44 18.53
CA ILE A 283 22.31 -2.13 18.67
C ILE A 283 23.81 -2.25 18.36
N ALA A 284 24.34 -1.28 17.62
CA ALA A 284 25.76 -1.07 17.41
C ALA A 284 26.10 0.40 17.62
N GLU A 285 27.11 0.70 18.43
CA GLU A 285 27.49 2.06 18.78
C GLU A 285 29.00 2.26 18.78
N THR A 286 29.40 3.51 18.64
CA THR A 286 30.72 3.99 19.04
C THR A 286 30.58 5.20 19.96
N TYR A 287 31.43 5.26 20.97
CA TYR A 287 31.57 6.40 21.86
C TYR A 287 33.04 6.82 21.89
N ALA A 288 33.28 8.12 21.78
CA ALA A 288 34.62 8.71 21.82
C ALA A 288 34.67 9.94 22.73
N SER A 289 35.80 10.11 23.39
CA SER A 289 36.16 11.32 24.12
C SER A 289 37.52 11.84 23.62
N PHE A 290 37.65 13.16 23.62
CA PHE A 290 38.87 13.84 23.22
C PHE A 290 39.28 14.88 24.27
N LEU A 291 40.47 14.74 24.85
CA LEU A 291 41.06 15.71 25.78
C LEU A 291 41.50 16.96 25.04
N VAL A 292 40.90 18.10 25.39
CA VAL A 292 41.17 19.40 24.76
C VAL A 292 42.21 20.21 25.54
N THR A 293 42.32 19.96 26.85
CA THR A 293 43.26 20.63 27.74
C THR A 293 44.26 19.64 28.33
N GLY A 294 45.35 20.17 28.89
CA GLY A 294 46.43 19.38 29.49
C GLY A 294 47.55 19.05 28.49
N GLU A 295 48.76 18.85 29.02
CA GLU A 295 49.95 18.48 28.27
C GLU A 295 49.96 16.98 27.95
N ASN A 296 49.04 16.58 27.05
CA ASN A 296 48.82 15.20 26.66
C ASN A 296 49.50 14.85 25.31
N ASP A 297 50.06 13.65 25.23
CA ASP A 297 50.51 13.05 23.97
C ASP A 297 49.34 12.74 23.03
N THR A 298 49.61 12.67 21.72
CA THR A 298 48.55 12.59 20.69
C THR A 298 47.71 11.33 20.82
N ALA A 299 48.32 10.19 21.17
CA ALA A 299 47.62 8.93 21.37
C ALA A 299 46.74 8.94 22.62
N GLN A 300 47.20 9.59 23.70
CA GLN A 300 46.48 9.70 24.97
C GLN A 300 45.22 10.58 24.88
N ARG A 301 45.20 11.55 23.95
CA ARG A 301 44.11 12.51 23.82
C ARG A 301 42.79 11.90 23.40
N ILE A 302 42.78 10.76 22.72
CA ILE A 302 41.56 10.18 22.15
C ILE A 302 41.28 8.80 22.74
N SER A 303 40.17 8.69 23.46
CA SER A 303 39.63 7.41 23.94
C SER A 303 38.43 7.09 23.07
N ALA A 304 38.38 5.90 22.46
CA ALA A 304 37.23 5.52 21.67
C ALA A 304 37.00 4.00 21.65
N GLU A 305 35.74 3.62 21.76
CA GLU A 305 35.29 2.23 21.83
C GLU A 305 34.11 1.99 20.89
N ALA A 306 34.04 0.79 20.33
CA ALA A 306 32.89 0.32 19.58
C ALA A 306 32.23 -0.84 20.35
N ILE A 307 30.93 -0.74 20.58
CA ILE A 307 30.14 -1.74 21.32
C ILE A 307 28.96 -2.22 20.48
N GLY A 308 28.61 -3.49 20.63
CA GLY A 308 27.42 -4.09 20.04
C GLY A 308 26.64 -4.86 21.09
N GLY A 309 25.32 -4.84 21.00
CA GLY A 309 24.47 -5.45 22.02
C GLY A 309 23.04 -5.71 21.59
N LEU A 310 22.31 -6.32 22.51
CA LEU A 310 20.89 -6.64 22.42
C LEU A 310 20.15 -5.83 23.46
N LYS A 311 19.02 -5.22 23.08
CA LYS A 311 18.09 -4.57 24.01
C LYS A 311 16.75 -5.29 23.91
N VAL A 312 16.37 -5.95 25.00
CA VAL A 312 15.19 -6.79 25.11
C VAL A 312 14.13 -6.08 25.93
N PHE A 313 13.00 -5.73 25.33
CA PHE A 313 11.84 -5.17 26.03
C PHE A 313 11.10 -6.29 26.74
N ILE A 314 10.99 -6.17 28.06
CA ILE A 314 10.35 -7.18 28.93
C ILE A 314 8.88 -6.81 29.13
N ASP A 315 8.60 -5.52 29.35
CA ASP A 315 7.26 -5.03 29.64
C ASP A 315 7.11 -3.57 29.22
N GLY A 316 6.40 -3.33 28.11
CA GLY A 316 6.23 -2.00 27.53
C GLY A 316 7.56 -1.30 27.27
N LYS A 317 7.82 -0.22 28.02
CA LYS A 317 9.04 0.61 27.91
C LYS A 317 10.19 0.11 28.79
N SER A 318 9.97 -0.92 29.62
CA SER A 318 10.98 -1.53 30.47
C SER A 318 11.81 -2.56 29.69
N PHE A 319 13.12 -2.53 29.85
CA PHE A 319 14.04 -3.37 29.08
C PHE A 319 15.26 -3.83 29.87
N LEU A 320 15.83 -4.95 29.42
CA LEU A 320 17.17 -5.40 29.75
C LEU A 320 18.05 -5.21 28.51
N TYR A 321 19.31 -4.83 28.68
CA TYR A 321 20.28 -4.95 27.59
C TYR A 321 21.55 -5.65 28.07
N LEU A 322 22.21 -6.29 27.11
CA LEU A 322 23.55 -6.87 27.24
C LEU A 322 24.37 -6.44 26.03
N ALA A 323 25.54 -5.87 26.27
CA ALA A 323 26.44 -5.42 25.21
C ALA A 323 27.90 -5.70 25.54
N GLY A 324 28.72 -5.78 24.50
CA GLY A 324 30.17 -5.91 24.62
C GLY A 324 30.88 -5.29 23.44
N GLY A 325 32.16 -4.98 23.62
CA GLY A 325 32.94 -4.29 22.61
C GLY A 325 34.41 -4.16 22.95
N ALA A 326 35.10 -3.32 22.19
CA ALA A 326 36.54 -3.11 22.30
C ALA A 326 36.92 -1.67 21.96
N GLY A 327 38.00 -1.21 22.59
CA GLY A 327 38.67 0.04 22.26
C GLY A 327 39.36 -0.03 20.91
N TYR A 328 39.24 1.03 20.12
CA TYR A 328 39.99 1.23 18.88
C TYR A 328 40.86 2.48 18.90
N ALA A 329 40.72 3.32 19.94
CA ALA A 329 41.66 4.38 20.28
C ALA A 329 41.97 4.26 21.79
N PRO A 330 43.18 3.84 22.18
CA PRO A 330 43.52 3.38 23.54
C PRO A 330 43.82 4.52 24.52
N GLY A 331 43.17 5.68 24.35
CA GLY A 331 43.30 6.80 25.28
C GLY A 331 42.88 6.43 26.71
N PHE A 332 43.02 7.39 27.62
CA PHE A 332 42.96 7.17 29.06
C PHE A 332 41.68 6.51 29.62
N GLU A 333 40.55 6.59 28.92
CA GLU A 333 39.27 6.00 29.35
C GLU A 333 38.91 4.71 28.59
N ALA A 334 39.60 4.43 27.48
CA ALA A 334 39.25 3.34 26.59
C ALA A 334 39.75 2.01 27.16
N ALA A 335 38.83 1.08 27.33
CA ALA A 335 39.15 -0.29 27.67
C ALA A 335 39.53 -1.08 26.42
N THR A 336 40.50 -1.98 26.54
CA THR A 336 40.84 -2.96 25.49
C THR A 336 39.63 -3.82 25.16
N ALA A 337 38.87 -4.24 26.18
CA ALA A 337 37.58 -4.91 26.02
C ALA A 337 36.59 -4.42 27.06
N ARG A 338 35.31 -4.34 26.69
CA ARG A 338 34.22 -3.91 27.58
C ARG A 338 33.03 -4.85 27.51
N GLY A 339 32.40 -5.07 28.65
CA GLY A 339 31.09 -5.72 28.75
C GLY A 339 30.15 -4.89 29.63
N THR A 340 28.89 -4.78 29.25
CA THR A 340 27.89 -4.05 30.05
C THR A 340 26.54 -4.78 30.04
N LEU A 341 25.85 -4.71 31.18
CA LEU A 341 24.50 -5.20 31.38
C LEU A 341 23.68 -4.07 32.00
N GLY A 342 22.46 -3.85 31.54
CA GLY A 342 21.59 -2.82 32.12
C GLY A 342 20.15 -3.24 32.21
N PHE A 343 19.51 -2.91 33.32
CA PHE A 343 18.08 -3.04 33.51
C PHE A 343 17.46 -1.65 33.68
N VAL A 344 16.44 -1.36 32.87
CA VAL A 344 15.69 -0.11 32.94
C VAL A 344 14.22 -0.44 33.13
N PHE A 345 13.67 0.11 34.21
CA PHE A 345 12.26 0.03 34.55
C PHE A 345 11.60 1.37 34.27
N GLU A 346 10.69 1.41 33.31
CA GLU A 346 9.82 2.55 33.02
C GLU A 346 8.37 2.04 33.05
N PRO A 347 7.70 2.10 34.21
CA PRO A 347 6.34 1.62 34.32
C PRO A 347 5.38 2.54 33.57
N SER A 348 4.43 1.94 32.85
CA SER A 348 3.19 2.62 32.46
C SER A 348 2.29 2.65 33.70
N ILE A 349 2.34 3.72 34.49
CA ILE A 349 1.55 3.82 35.72
C ILE A 349 0.16 4.33 35.36
N GLY A 350 -0.84 3.50 35.65
CA GLY A 350 -2.24 3.80 35.36
C GLY A 350 -2.48 3.86 33.87
N ASP A 351 -2.09 2.83 33.14
CA ASP A 351 -2.44 2.51 31.74
C ASP A 351 -2.45 0.98 31.71
N ARG A 352 -3.60 0.41 32.07
CA ARG A 352 -3.74 -0.97 32.54
C ARG A 352 -3.85 -1.96 31.39
N ASP A 353 -4.54 -1.60 30.31
CA ASP A 353 -4.63 -2.37 29.07
C ASP A 353 -3.53 -2.03 28.05
N ARG A 354 -2.77 -0.95 28.28
CA ARG A 354 -1.50 -0.62 27.61
C ARG A 354 -1.70 -0.13 26.19
N ASP A 355 -2.79 0.56 25.93
CA ASP A 355 -3.05 1.18 24.66
C ASP A 355 -2.39 2.56 24.52
N GLY A 356 -1.85 3.10 25.62
CA GLY A 356 -1.14 4.37 25.65
C GLY A 356 -1.98 5.55 26.14
N PHE A 357 -3.25 5.33 26.47
CA PHE A 357 -4.05 6.20 27.31
C PHE A 357 -3.87 5.81 28.78
N LYS A 358 -4.00 6.77 29.69
CA LYS A 358 -3.89 6.47 31.13
C LYS A 358 -5.27 6.11 31.66
N ASP A 359 -5.41 5.16 32.60
CA ASP A 359 -6.66 4.76 33.29
C ASP A 359 -7.55 5.94 33.76
N ASP A 360 -7.00 7.14 33.96
CA ASP A 360 -7.75 8.35 34.35
C ASP A 360 -8.16 9.27 33.18
N GLU A 361 -7.57 9.07 32.00
CA GLU A 361 -7.86 9.71 30.72
C GLU A 361 -8.53 8.75 29.71
N ASP A 362 -8.50 7.46 30.01
CA ASP A 362 -9.02 6.32 29.26
C ASP A 362 -10.44 5.97 29.76
N ASP A 363 -11.38 5.97 28.84
CA ASP A 363 -12.79 5.65 29.09
C ASP A 363 -13.04 4.14 29.18
N CYS A 364 -12.14 3.31 28.63
CA CYS A 364 -12.16 1.86 28.67
C CYS A 364 -10.88 1.20 29.25
N PRO A 365 -10.47 1.46 30.53
CA PRO A 365 -9.16 1.08 31.09
C PRO A 365 -8.80 -0.41 31.20
N ASP A 366 -9.66 -1.31 30.71
CA ASP A 366 -9.41 -2.75 30.69
C ASP A 366 -9.47 -3.32 29.25
N GLN A 367 -9.67 -2.49 28.22
CA GLN A 367 -9.83 -2.86 26.82
C GLN A 367 -8.96 -1.96 25.95
N PRO A 368 -7.91 -2.49 25.32
CA PRO A 368 -6.99 -1.65 24.58
C PRO A 368 -7.63 -1.14 23.28
N GLU A 369 -7.37 0.13 22.98
CA GLU A 369 -7.58 0.77 21.66
C GLU A 369 -7.04 -0.08 20.50
N ASP A 370 -7.77 -0.15 19.39
CA ASP A 370 -7.44 -0.96 18.22
C ASP A 370 -6.70 -0.24 17.08
N LYS A 371 -6.21 1.00 17.30
CA LYS A 371 -5.12 1.66 16.54
C LYS A 371 -5.10 1.40 15.02
N ASP A 372 -6.22 1.62 14.36
CA ASP A 372 -6.40 1.40 12.93
C ASP A 372 -6.35 2.71 12.11
N GLY A 373 -6.20 3.85 12.79
CA GLY A 373 -6.16 5.18 12.19
C GLY A 373 -7.48 5.93 12.26
N PHE A 374 -8.50 5.36 12.92
CA PHE A 374 -9.77 6.01 13.26
C PHE A 374 -9.84 6.20 14.78
N GLU A 375 -10.15 7.42 15.24
CA GLU A 375 -10.37 7.73 16.68
C GLU A 375 -9.22 7.35 17.66
N ASP A 376 -8.00 7.09 17.16
CA ASP A 376 -6.77 6.72 17.90
C ASP A 376 -6.21 7.77 18.89
N THR A 377 -6.73 8.99 18.93
CA THR A 377 -6.16 10.11 19.68
C THR A 377 -7.20 10.91 20.45
N PHE A 378 -6.77 11.61 21.50
CA PHE A 378 -7.67 12.49 22.25
C PHE A 378 -8.39 13.58 21.40
N GLU A 379 -7.85 13.90 20.22
CA GLU A 379 -8.38 14.95 19.35
C GLU A 379 -9.45 14.46 18.37
N ASP A 380 -9.43 13.19 17.99
CA ASP A 380 -10.41 12.56 17.10
C ASP A 380 -11.40 11.66 17.85
N SER A 381 -11.07 11.08 19.00
CA SER A 381 -12.04 10.27 19.75
C SER A 381 -13.24 11.09 20.29
N PRO A 382 -14.47 10.56 20.21
CA PRO A 382 -15.65 11.12 20.83
C PRO A 382 -15.50 11.20 22.35
N GLN A 383 -16.19 12.17 22.95
CA GLN A 383 -16.19 12.31 24.40
C GLN A 383 -16.83 11.08 25.07
N GLY A 384 -16.04 10.33 25.84
CA GLY A 384 -16.49 9.08 26.48
C GLY A 384 -16.05 7.80 25.73
N GLN A 385 -15.21 7.92 24.69
CA GLN A 385 -14.62 6.81 23.93
C GLN A 385 -13.09 6.93 23.81
N VAL A 386 -12.43 7.77 24.60
CA VAL A 386 -10.97 7.90 24.49
C VAL A 386 -10.32 6.61 25.03
N GLY A 387 -9.50 5.91 24.23
CA GLY A 387 -8.84 4.66 24.65
C GLY A 387 -9.79 3.46 24.67
N CYS A 388 -10.82 3.48 23.82
CA CYS A 388 -11.79 2.42 23.72
C CYS A 388 -11.70 1.81 22.33
N PRO A 389 -11.62 0.48 22.18
CA PRO A 389 -11.63 -0.13 20.85
C PRO A 389 -12.94 0.18 20.11
N ASP A 390 -12.81 0.51 18.84
CA ASP A 390 -13.89 0.89 17.95
C ASP A 390 -13.99 -0.12 16.78
N PRO A 391 -14.48 -1.35 17.01
CA PRO A 391 -14.38 -2.46 16.04
C PRO A 391 -15.34 -2.38 14.82
N ASP A 392 -16.06 -1.27 14.67
CA ASP A 392 -17.02 -0.94 13.61
C ASP A 392 -17.08 0.60 13.52
N ASN A 393 -16.14 1.16 12.77
CA ASN A 393 -15.86 2.59 12.76
C ASN A 393 -17.03 3.42 12.22
N ASP A 394 -17.71 2.96 11.16
CA ASP A 394 -18.82 3.68 10.53
C ASP A 394 -20.22 3.31 11.04
N LYS A 395 -20.30 2.26 11.87
CA LYS A 395 -21.47 1.85 12.66
C LYS A 395 -22.60 1.31 11.79
N ASP A 396 -22.26 0.68 10.68
CA ASP A 396 -23.22 -0.01 9.84
C ASP A 396 -23.58 -1.42 10.35
N GLY A 397 -22.80 -1.98 11.29
CA GLY A 397 -23.00 -3.28 11.90
C GLY A 397 -22.17 -4.43 11.31
N ILE A 398 -21.26 -4.14 10.38
CA ILE A 398 -20.18 -4.99 9.90
C ILE A 398 -18.91 -4.56 10.66
N LEU A 399 -18.09 -5.51 11.08
CA LEU A 399 -16.86 -5.18 11.83
C LEU A 399 -15.76 -4.80 10.83
N ASP A 400 -14.84 -3.90 11.20
CA ASP A 400 -13.79 -3.41 10.26
C ASP A 400 -12.93 -4.54 9.66
N VAL A 401 -12.81 -5.67 10.37
CA VAL A 401 -12.08 -6.86 9.89
C VAL A 401 -12.78 -7.60 8.75
N ASP A 402 -14.09 -7.42 8.63
CA ASP A 402 -14.98 -8.02 7.64
C ASP A 402 -15.54 -6.96 6.66
N ASP A 403 -15.13 -5.69 6.81
CA ASP A 403 -15.62 -4.52 6.06
C ASP A 403 -14.60 -4.07 4.98
N GLN A 404 -15.03 -3.96 3.72
CA GLN A 404 -14.19 -3.47 2.63
C GLN A 404 -14.07 -1.94 2.60
N CYS A 405 -15.03 -1.23 3.18
CA CYS A 405 -15.08 0.21 3.31
C CYS A 405 -15.23 0.65 4.78
N PRO A 406 -14.29 0.35 5.70
CA PRO A 406 -14.47 0.49 7.15
C PRO A 406 -14.92 1.87 7.67
N ASN A 407 -14.84 2.92 6.85
CA ASN A 407 -15.17 4.30 7.25
C ASN A 407 -16.38 4.87 6.50
N ASN A 408 -17.12 4.07 5.75
CA ASN A 408 -18.21 4.51 4.90
C ASN A 408 -19.37 3.52 5.00
N PRO A 409 -20.47 3.88 5.68
CA PRO A 409 -21.44 2.91 6.15
C PRO A 409 -22.30 2.33 5.02
N GLU A 410 -22.49 1.02 5.06
CA GLU A 410 -23.41 0.25 4.23
C GLU A 410 -24.85 0.81 4.27
N ASP A 411 -25.51 0.87 3.10
CA ASP A 411 -26.86 1.44 2.95
C ASP A 411 -27.99 0.40 2.96
N LYS A 412 -27.65 -0.90 2.90
CA LYS A 412 -28.55 -2.05 3.06
C LYS A 412 -29.73 -2.03 2.10
N ASP A 413 -29.45 -1.74 0.83
CA ASP A 413 -30.46 -1.67 -0.21
C ASP A 413 -30.84 -3.03 -0.80
N GLY A 414 -30.14 -4.10 -0.40
CA GLY A 414 -30.35 -5.47 -0.85
C GLY A 414 -29.37 -5.93 -1.93
N ASP A 415 -28.40 -5.08 -2.31
CA ASP A 415 -27.26 -5.41 -3.14
C ASP A 415 -25.97 -5.44 -2.31
N GLU A 416 -25.17 -6.48 -2.49
CA GLU A 416 -23.90 -6.74 -1.79
C GLU A 416 -23.79 -6.40 -0.27
N ASP A 417 -24.91 -6.27 0.47
CA ASP A 417 -25.10 -5.91 1.90
C ASP A 417 -24.15 -6.52 2.97
N LEU A 418 -23.29 -7.48 2.60
CA LEU A 418 -22.36 -8.18 3.49
C LEU A 418 -20.92 -7.68 3.37
N ASP A 419 -20.63 -6.75 2.47
CA ASP A 419 -19.26 -6.34 2.15
C ASP A 419 -18.83 -5.02 2.80
N GLY A 420 -19.78 -4.28 3.40
CA GLY A 420 -19.54 -3.06 4.17
C GLY A 420 -19.40 -1.80 3.33
N CYS A 421 -19.67 -1.88 2.03
CA CYS A 421 -19.51 -0.75 1.12
C CYS A 421 -20.86 -0.28 0.58
N PRO A 422 -21.28 0.98 0.81
CA PRO A 422 -22.50 1.48 0.21
C PRO A 422 -22.34 1.53 -1.31
N GLU A 423 -23.23 0.82 -1.97
CA GLU A 423 -23.33 0.82 -3.42
C GLU A 423 -23.83 2.17 -3.93
N SER A 424 -23.67 2.40 -5.24
CA SER A 424 -24.24 3.57 -5.89
C SER A 424 -25.75 3.61 -5.59
N ARG A 425 -26.26 4.73 -5.04
CA ARG A 425 -27.61 4.90 -4.43
C ARG A 425 -28.84 4.47 -5.25
N ASP A 426 -28.64 4.01 -6.47
CA ASP A 426 -29.64 3.50 -7.38
C ASP A 426 -29.57 1.99 -7.60
N GLY A 427 -28.52 1.27 -7.19
CA GLY A 427 -28.31 -0.13 -7.56
C GLY A 427 -28.11 -0.29 -9.08
N ASP A 428 -27.38 0.65 -9.67
CA ASP A 428 -27.10 0.85 -11.10
C ASP A 428 -25.64 1.28 -11.24
N ARG A 429 -24.74 0.29 -11.26
CA ARG A 429 -23.29 0.47 -11.08
C ARG A 429 -22.61 1.14 -12.26
N ASP A 430 -23.14 0.97 -13.47
CA ASP A 430 -22.65 1.65 -14.67
C ASP A 430 -23.43 2.94 -15.03
N GLY A 431 -24.55 3.19 -14.35
CA GLY A 431 -25.32 4.42 -14.41
C GLY A 431 -26.17 4.54 -15.69
N ASP A 432 -26.53 3.43 -16.30
CA ASP A 432 -27.32 3.39 -17.52
C ASP A 432 -28.84 3.55 -17.28
N GLY A 433 -29.30 3.45 -16.03
CA GLY A 433 -30.70 3.56 -15.62
C GLY A 433 -31.46 2.22 -15.53
N ILE A 434 -30.78 1.09 -15.69
CA ILE A 434 -31.23 -0.27 -15.40
C ILE A 434 -30.58 -0.70 -14.08
N LEU A 435 -31.33 -1.41 -13.24
CA LEU A 435 -30.78 -1.86 -11.96
C LEU A 435 -29.90 -3.08 -12.19
N ASP A 436 -28.77 -3.23 -11.52
CA ASP A 436 -27.83 -4.36 -11.58
C ASP A 436 -28.56 -5.71 -11.50
N SER A 437 -29.57 -5.82 -10.63
CA SER A 437 -30.43 -7.01 -10.48
C SER A 437 -31.24 -7.42 -11.73
N ARG A 438 -31.37 -6.51 -12.70
CA ARG A 438 -32.09 -6.63 -13.97
C ARG A 438 -31.19 -6.38 -15.18
N ASP A 439 -29.93 -6.09 -14.91
CA ASP A 439 -28.87 -5.85 -15.86
C ASP A 439 -28.11 -7.15 -16.16
N LYS A 440 -27.88 -7.47 -17.42
CA LYS A 440 -27.08 -8.64 -17.81
C LYS A 440 -25.58 -8.37 -17.75
N CYS A 441 -25.14 -7.12 -17.82
CA CYS A 441 -23.76 -6.72 -17.67
C CYS A 441 -23.65 -5.43 -16.83
N PRO A 442 -23.80 -5.56 -15.49
CA PRO A 442 -23.86 -4.45 -14.53
C PRO A 442 -22.65 -3.50 -14.48
N ASP A 443 -21.59 -3.78 -15.24
CA ASP A 443 -20.36 -2.97 -15.27
C ASP A 443 -20.18 -2.23 -16.61
N GLU A 444 -21.06 -2.45 -17.60
CA GLU A 444 -20.96 -1.92 -18.96
C GLU A 444 -22.27 -1.21 -19.35
N PRO A 445 -22.26 0.13 -19.48
CA PRO A 445 -23.51 0.87 -19.64
C PRO A 445 -24.17 0.62 -21.01
N GLU A 446 -25.47 0.33 -21.00
CA GLU A 446 -26.35 0.19 -22.16
C GLU A 446 -26.28 1.40 -23.12
N ASP A 447 -26.18 1.13 -24.42
CA ASP A 447 -26.10 2.13 -25.47
C ASP A 447 -27.44 2.37 -26.19
N LYS A 448 -28.42 2.88 -25.43
CA LYS A 448 -29.81 3.19 -25.83
C LYS A 448 -30.01 3.73 -27.27
N ASP A 449 -30.01 2.85 -28.25
CA ASP A 449 -30.11 3.15 -29.68
C ASP A 449 -31.41 2.61 -30.31
N GLY A 450 -32.20 1.85 -29.53
CA GLY A 450 -33.46 1.26 -29.95
C GLY A 450 -33.41 -0.25 -30.17
N PHE A 451 -32.22 -0.87 -30.10
CA PHE A 451 -32.00 -2.30 -30.17
C PHE A 451 -31.71 -2.85 -28.78
N GLU A 452 -32.41 -3.93 -28.40
CA GLU A 452 -32.25 -4.67 -27.13
C GLU A 452 -32.10 -3.88 -25.79
N ASP A 453 -32.39 -2.55 -25.74
CA ASP A 453 -32.24 -1.54 -24.65
C ASP A 453 -32.76 -1.88 -23.22
N ARG A 454 -33.28 -3.09 -23.01
CA ARG A 454 -33.90 -3.54 -21.75
C ARG A 454 -33.07 -4.56 -21.02
N ASP A 455 -31.99 -5.04 -21.62
CA ASP A 455 -31.19 -6.08 -21.03
C ASP A 455 -29.93 -5.57 -20.33
N GLY A 456 -29.62 -4.28 -20.45
CA GLY A 456 -28.56 -3.61 -19.70
C GLY A 456 -27.20 -3.75 -20.35
N CYS A 457 -27.15 -4.21 -21.61
CA CYS A 457 -25.90 -4.45 -22.27
C CYS A 457 -25.70 -3.61 -23.51
N PRO A 458 -24.51 -3.02 -23.69
CA PRO A 458 -24.23 -2.33 -24.92
C PRO A 458 -24.21 -3.34 -26.06
N ASP A 459 -24.94 -3.03 -27.12
CA ASP A 459 -24.97 -3.77 -28.37
C ASP A 459 -24.28 -2.95 -29.47
N PRO A 460 -22.93 -2.87 -29.48
CA PRO A 460 -22.19 -1.98 -30.39
C PRO A 460 -22.19 -2.42 -31.87
N ASP A 461 -22.88 -3.52 -32.21
CA ASP A 461 -23.03 -4.13 -33.54
C ASP A 461 -24.31 -5.00 -33.51
N ASN A 462 -25.46 -4.36 -33.74
CA ASN A 462 -26.79 -4.91 -33.51
C ASN A 462 -27.10 -6.13 -34.40
N ASP A 463 -26.73 -6.07 -35.68
CA ASP A 463 -26.96 -7.15 -36.65
C ASP A 463 -25.82 -8.18 -36.76
N LYS A 464 -24.67 -7.89 -36.14
CA LYS A 464 -23.52 -8.79 -35.95
C LYS A 464 -22.80 -9.10 -37.26
N ASP A 465 -22.77 -8.17 -38.20
CA ASP A 465 -22.05 -8.29 -39.47
C ASP A 465 -20.53 -7.96 -39.36
N GLY A 466 -20.14 -7.37 -38.23
CA GLY A 466 -18.78 -6.96 -37.89
C GLY A 466 -18.48 -5.46 -38.05
N ILE A 467 -19.46 -4.63 -38.42
CA ILE A 467 -19.37 -3.17 -38.52
C ILE A 467 -20.11 -2.56 -37.30
N PRO A 468 -19.45 -1.72 -36.48
CA PRO A 468 -20.14 -1.13 -35.34
C PRO A 468 -21.25 -0.15 -35.76
N ASP A 469 -22.39 -0.08 -35.06
CA ASP A 469 -23.59 0.69 -35.47
C ASP A 469 -23.30 2.17 -35.75
N VAL A 470 -22.33 2.75 -35.02
CA VAL A 470 -21.87 4.14 -35.23
C VAL A 470 -21.24 4.40 -36.61
N LYS A 471 -20.86 3.33 -37.32
CA LYS A 471 -20.31 3.33 -38.68
C LYS A 471 -21.22 2.63 -39.68
N ASP A 472 -22.29 2.00 -39.19
CA ASP A 472 -23.24 1.26 -39.98
C ASP A 472 -24.37 2.17 -40.50
N ALA A 473 -24.64 2.13 -41.79
CA ALA A 473 -25.74 2.89 -42.40
C ALA A 473 -27.10 2.18 -42.23
N CYS A 474 -27.10 0.87 -41.97
CA CYS A 474 -28.26 0.04 -41.70
C CYS A 474 -28.04 -0.85 -40.44
N PRO A 475 -27.93 -0.26 -39.23
CA PRO A 475 -27.56 -0.97 -38.00
C PRO A 475 -28.32 -2.27 -37.66
N ASP A 476 -29.55 -2.43 -38.18
CA ASP A 476 -30.42 -3.58 -37.89
C ASP A 476 -30.42 -4.65 -38.99
N ASP A 477 -29.78 -4.40 -40.15
CA ASP A 477 -29.86 -5.23 -41.35
C ASP A 477 -28.44 -5.65 -41.79
N PRO A 478 -28.06 -6.93 -41.64
CA PRO A 478 -26.67 -7.34 -41.81
C PRO A 478 -26.17 -7.23 -43.25
N GLU A 479 -24.96 -6.69 -43.42
CA GLU A 479 -24.26 -6.58 -44.70
C GLU A 479 -24.08 -7.94 -45.40
N ASP A 480 -24.37 -7.97 -46.71
CA ASP A 480 -24.17 -9.12 -47.57
C ASP A 480 -22.96 -8.95 -48.47
N LYS A 481 -21.77 -9.25 -47.93
CA LYS A 481 -20.43 -9.17 -48.58
C LYS A 481 -20.35 -9.79 -50.00
N ASP A 482 -20.92 -9.12 -51.00
CA ASP A 482 -21.09 -9.57 -52.39
C ASP A 482 -20.15 -8.83 -53.37
N GLY A 483 -19.43 -7.82 -52.88
CA GLY A 483 -18.47 -7.02 -53.62
C GLY A 483 -19.00 -5.68 -54.11
N VAL A 484 -20.22 -5.30 -53.74
CA VAL A 484 -20.80 -3.96 -53.87
C VAL A 484 -20.85 -3.34 -52.48
N GLU A 485 -20.43 -2.07 -52.36
CA GLU A 485 -20.47 -1.20 -51.17
C GLU A 485 -20.28 -1.81 -49.74
N ASP A 486 -19.61 -2.98 -49.61
CA ASP A 486 -19.38 -3.82 -48.40
C ASP A 486 -18.79 -3.14 -47.12
N GLU A 487 -18.53 -1.83 -47.15
CA GLU A 487 -18.01 -1.05 -46.02
C GLU A 487 -19.07 -0.15 -45.37
N ASP A 488 -20.30 -0.07 -45.92
CA ASP A 488 -21.35 0.81 -45.40
C ASP A 488 -22.38 0.15 -44.47
N GLY A 489 -22.38 -1.19 -44.37
CA GLY A 489 -23.20 -1.93 -43.41
C GLY A 489 -24.64 -2.17 -43.88
N CYS A 490 -24.92 -1.96 -45.17
CA CYS A 490 -26.26 -2.07 -45.71
C CYS A 490 -26.34 -3.15 -46.78
N PRO A 491 -27.19 -4.18 -46.61
CA PRO A 491 -27.40 -5.15 -47.67
C PRO A 491 -28.04 -4.48 -48.89
N GLU A 492 -27.40 -4.60 -50.06
CA GLU A 492 -27.95 -3.98 -51.25
C GLU A 492 -29.08 -4.79 -51.86
N PRO A 493 -30.08 -4.12 -52.46
CA PRO A 493 -31.06 -4.82 -53.28
C PRO A 493 -30.35 -5.48 -54.47
N ASP A 494 -30.22 -6.81 -54.41
CA ASP A 494 -29.64 -7.68 -55.44
C ASP A 494 -30.01 -7.17 -56.85
N PRO A 495 -29.02 -6.84 -57.71
CA PRO A 495 -29.28 -6.40 -59.08
C PRO A 495 -30.05 -7.47 -59.91
N SER A 496 -30.16 -8.69 -59.39
CA SER A 496 -30.94 -9.80 -59.95
C SER A 496 -32.40 -9.72 -59.49
N GLY A 497 -33.24 -8.99 -60.23
CA GLY A 497 -34.70 -8.99 -60.03
C GLY A 497 -35.35 -10.41 -60.08
N PRO A 498 -36.69 -10.53 -60.20
CA PRO A 498 -37.45 -11.81 -60.06
C PRO A 498 -37.22 -12.86 -61.18
N VAL A 499 -36.10 -12.78 -61.89
CA VAL A 499 -35.74 -13.56 -63.07
C VAL A 499 -34.36 -14.17 -62.87
N ILE A 500 -34.28 -15.50 -62.97
CA ILE A 500 -33.02 -16.25 -62.91
C ILE A 500 -32.75 -16.87 -64.28
N ILE A 501 -31.54 -16.73 -64.81
CA ILE A 501 -31.11 -17.44 -66.01
C ILE A 501 -30.57 -18.80 -65.58
N SER A 502 -31.24 -19.88 -65.96
CA SER A 502 -30.83 -21.25 -65.65
C SER A 502 -30.57 -22.01 -66.95
N GLY A 503 -29.31 -22.02 -67.40
CA GLY A 503 -28.91 -22.65 -68.65
C GLY A 503 -29.49 -21.94 -69.87
N ASN A 504 -30.36 -22.63 -70.62
CA ASN A 504 -31.02 -22.09 -71.82
C ASN A 504 -32.45 -21.58 -71.53
N ASP A 505 -32.82 -21.47 -70.25
CA ASP A 505 -34.13 -21.04 -69.79
C ASP A 505 -34.03 -19.74 -69.00
N ILE A 506 -34.98 -18.84 -69.22
CA ILE A 506 -35.19 -17.66 -68.38
C ILE A 506 -36.36 -18.00 -67.44
N LEU A 507 -36.03 -18.28 -66.17
CA LEU A 507 -36.99 -18.67 -65.15
C LEU A 507 -37.55 -17.43 -64.47
N ILE A 508 -38.86 -17.25 -64.58
CA ILE A 508 -39.60 -16.25 -63.82
C ILE A 508 -40.06 -16.88 -62.49
N LEU A 509 -39.75 -16.26 -61.37
CA LEU A 509 -40.17 -16.76 -60.05
C LEU A 509 -41.67 -16.53 -59.79
N GLU A 510 -42.26 -15.58 -60.50
CA GLU A 510 -43.68 -15.24 -60.45
C GLU A 510 -44.37 -15.44 -61.82
N LYS A 511 -45.65 -15.80 -61.83
CA LYS A 511 -46.41 -16.07 -63.05
C LYS A 511 -46.93 -14.79 -63.71
N VAL A 512 -46.91 -14.76 -65.04
CA VAL A 512 -47.62 -13.73 -65.82
C VAL A 512 -49.12 -13.99 -65.76
N GLN A 513 -49.86 -13.05 -65.16
CA GLN A 513 -51.30 -13.12 -64.98
C GLN A 513 -52.05 -12.45 -66.14
N PHE A 514 -53.18 -13.06 -66.51
CA PHE A 514 -54.06 -12.59 -67.57
C PHE A 514 -55.49 -12.47 -67.05
N ALA A 515 -56.26 -11.53 -67.60
CA ALA A 515 -57.70 -11.48 -67.35
C ALA A 515 -58.37 -12.80 -67.80
N THR A 516 -59.37 -13.25 -67.04
CA THR A 516 -60.05 -14.54 -67.25
C THR A 516 -60.53 -14.71 -68.70
N GLY A 517 -60.19 -15.84 -69.32
CA GLY A 517 -60.55 -16.16 -70.71
C GLY A 517 -59.96 -15.23 -71.78
N SER A 518 -58.97 -14.41 -71.43
CA SER A 518 -58.38 -13.38 -72.31
C SER A 518 -56.86 -13.50 -72.40
N ALA A 519 -56.29 -12.83 -73.40
CA ALA A 519 -54.86 -12.58 -73.56
C ALA A 519 -54.42 -11.20 -73.00
N ARG A 520 -55.33 -10.45 -72.35
CA ARG A 520 -55.00 -9.18 -71.70
C ARG A 520 -54.20 -9.42 -70.42
N ILE A 521 -52.95 -8.97 -70.40
CA ILE A 521 -52.04 -9.03 -69.24
C ILE A 521 -52.53 -8.08 -68.15
N LEU A 522 -52.47 -8.52 -66.88
CA LEU A 522 -52.85 -7.71 -65.73
C LEU A 522 -51.69 -6.80 -65.27
N PRO A 523 -51.96 -5.60 -64.70
CA PRO A 523 -50.92 -4.64 -64.32
C PRO A 523 -49.88 -5.19 -63.34
N GLU A 524 -50.25 -6.12 -62.47
CA GLU A 524 -49.40 -6.75 -61.46
C GLU A 524 -48.25 -7.54 -62.09
N SER A 525 -48.43 -8.00 -63.34
CA SER A 525 -47.37 -8.69 -64.09
C SER A 525 -46.38 -7.76 -64.77
N ASN A 526 -46.58 -6.43 -64.71
CA ASN A 526 -45.66 -5.48 -65.34
C ASN A 526 -44.25 -5.58 -64.75
N LYS A 527 -44.10 -5.75 -63.42
CA LYS A 527 -42.79 -5.90 -62.77
C LYS A 527 -41.99 -7.08 -63.31
N ILE A 528 -42.67 -8.20 -63.59
CA ILE A 528 -42.05 -9.41 -64.14
C ILE A 528 -41.62 -9.14 -65.59
N LEU A 529 -42.47 -8.47 -66.37
CA LEU A 529 -42.17 -8.13 -67.76
C LEU A 529 -41.06 -7.07 -67.88
N ASP A 530 -40.96 -6.14 -66.93
CA ASP A 530 -39.87 -5.17 -66.85
C ASP A 530 -38.56 -5.88 -66.54
N ALA A 531 -38.54 -6.79 -65.56
CA ALA A 531 -37.39 -7.62 -65.24
C ALA A 531 -36.93 -8.46 -66.44
N VAL A 532 -37.83 -9.23 -67.07
CA VAL A 532 -37.48 -10.04 -68.26
C VAL A 532 -37.00 -9.14 -69.41
N ALA A 533 -37.59 -7.97 -69.62
CA ALA A 533 -37.15 -7.05 -70.66
C ALA A 533 -35.74 -6.49 -70.38
N ASN A 534 -35.42 -6.20 -69.13
CA ASN A 534 -34.10 -5.73 -68.73
C ASN A 534 -33.06 -6.84 -68.85
N THR A 535 -33.35 -8.05 -68.39
CA THR A 535 -32.49 -9.23 -68.60
C THR A 535 -32.18 -9.42 -70.09
N LEU A 536 -33.19 -9.32 -70.98
CA LEU A 536 -32.93 -9.42 -72.42
C LEU A 536 -32.07 -8.27 -72.97
N LYS A 537 -32.15 -7.06 -72.42
CA LYS A 537 -31.30 -5.93 -72.85
C LYS A 537 -29.87 -6.08 -72.36
N GLU A 538 -29.68 -6.51 -71.12
CA GLU A 538 -28.39 -6.72 -70.47
C GLU A 538 -27.63 -7.92 -71.06
N HIS A 539 -28.36 -8.90 -71.61
CA HIS A 539 -27.79 -10.06 -72.29
C HIS A 539 -27.95 -9.97 -73.83
N PRO A 540 -27.21 -9.10 -74.54
CA PRO A 540 -27.27 -8.98 -76.00
C PRO A 540 -26.76 -10.23 -76.75
N GLU A 541 -26.13 -11.16 -76.06
CA GLU A 541 -25.75 -12.48 -76.58
C GLU A 541 -26.95 -13.38 -76.88
N PHE A 542 -28.12 -13.16 -76.27
CA PHE A 542 -29.34 -13.89 -76.60
C PHE A 542 -29.94 -13.32 -77.89
N LEU A 543 -29.67 -13.98 -79.01
CA LEU A 543 -30.08 -13.54 -80.35
C LEU A 543 -31.53 -13.90 -80.66
N LEU A 544 -32.07 -14.96 -80.06
CA LEU A 544 -33.47 -15.36 -80.23
C LEU A 544 -33.99 -16.07 -78.98
N VAL A 545 -35.09 -15.54 -78.42
CA VAL A 545 -35.84 -16.14 -77.31
C VAL A 545 -37.27 -16.42 -77.76
N GLU A 546 -37.78 -17.61 -77.44
CA GLU A 546 -39.14 -18.04 -77.72
C GLU A 546 -40.00 -17.99 -76.46
N ILE A 547 -41.10 -17.23 -76.51
CA ILE A 547 -42.12 -17.16 -75.49
C ILE A 547 -43.15 -18.26 -75.76
N GLN A 548 -43.31 -19.20 -74.84
CA GLN A 548 -44.19 -20.35 -74.97
C GLN A 548 -45.39 -20.22 -74.03
N GLY A 549 -46.61 -20.31 -74.58
CA GLY A 549 -47.85 -20.30 -73.80
C GLY A 549 -48.43 -21.70 -73.61
N HIS A 550 -48.82 -22.02 -72.38
CA HIS A 550 -49.39 -23.31 -71.99
C HIS A 550 -50.72 -23.11 -71.23
N ALA A 551 -51.66 -24.05 -71.39
CA ALA A 551 -52.96 -24.05 -70.73
C ALA A 551 -53.24 -25.39 -70.03
N ASP A 552 -54.26 -25.41 -69.16
CA ASP A 552 -54.80 -26.64 -68.59
C ASP A 552 -55.80 -27.33 -69.54
N GLU A 553 -56.07 -28.61 -69.28
CA GLU A 553 -56.86 -29.51 -70.15
C GLU A 553 -58.37 -29.27 -70.18
N ARG A 554 -58.89 -28.29 -69.43
CA ARG A 554 -60.35 -28.19 -69.17
C ARG A 554 -61.15 -27.61 -70.34
N SER A 555 -60.49 -27.07 -71.36
CA SER A 555 -61.14 -26.43 -72.51
C SER A 555 -60.79 -27.17 -73.79
N ASP A 556 -61.61 -26.98 -74.84
CA ASP A 556 -61.38 -27.62 -76.15
C ASP A 556 -59.97 -27.33 -76.70
N ASP A 557 -59.28 -28.34 -77.25
CA ASP A 557 -57.91 -28.25 -77.75
C ASP A 557 -57.70 -27.07 -78.71
N LYS A 558 -58.66 -26.80 -79.62
CA LYS A 558 -58.55 -25.70 -80.59
C LYS A 558 -58.71 -24.34 -79.89
N TYR A 559 -59.55 -24.28 -78.87
CA TYR A 559 -59.71 -23.09 -78.06
C TYR A 559 -58.44 -22.81 -77.25
N ASN A 560 -57.89 -23.82 -76.56
CA ASN A 560 -56.67 -23.72 -75.76
C ASN A 560 -55.46 -23.35 -76.60
N LEU A 561 -55.32 -23.94 -77.80
CA LEU A 561 -54.25 -23.60 -78.72
C LEU A 561 -54.32 -22.14 -79.19
N LYS A 562 -55.53 -21.64 -79.47
CA LYS A 562 -55.72 -20.24 -79.86
C LYS A 562 -55.41 -19.29 -78.69
N LEU A 563 -55.95 -19.58 -77.50
CA LEU A 563 -55.78 -18.74 -76.32
C LEU A 563 -54.31 -18.62 -75.89
N THR A 564 -53.59 -19.74 -75.85
CA THR A 564 -52.16 -19.75 -75.50
C THR A 564 -51.30 -19.03 -76.52
N LYS A 565 -51.61 -19.15 -77.81
CA LYS A 565 -50.95 -18.39 -78.88
C LYS A 565 -51.18 -16.89 -78.73
N ASP A 566 -52.40 -16.47 -78.44
CA ASP A 566 -52.74 -15.07 -78.23
C ASP A 566 -52.04 -14.52 -76.98
N ARG A 567 -51.99 -15.28 -75.88
CA ARG A 567 -51.27 -14.90 -74.64
C ARG A 567 -49.77 -14.75 -74.85
N ALA A 568 -49.13 -15.74 -75.46
CA ALA A 568 -47.70 -15.67 -75.75
C ALA A 568 -47.37 -14.49 -76.68
N LYS A 569 -48.26 -14.18 -77.63
CA LYS A 569 -48.13 -12.98 -78.47
C LYS A 569 -48.26 -11.70 -77.65
N SER A 570 -49.21 -11.61 -76.72
CA SER A 570 -49.35 -10.43 -75.86
C SER A 570 -48.11 -10.17 -75.01
N VAL A 571 -47.47 -11.23 -74.49
CA VAL A 571 -46.20 -11.11 -73.74
C VAL A 571 -45.07 -10.66 -74.67
N ASN A 572 -44.96 -11.23 -75.87
CA ASN A 572 -43.99 -10.80 -76.89
C ASN A 572 -44.15 -9.32 -77.24
N ASP A 573 -45.38 -8.87 -77.52
CA ASP A 573 -45.67 -7.47 -77.82
C ASP A 573 -45.33 -6.55 -76.63
N ALA A 574 -45.59 -7.00 -75.40
CA ALA A 574 -45.28 -6.25 -74.18
C ALA A 574 -43.77 -6.09 -73.92
N LEU A 575 -42.97 -7.09 -74.28
CA LEU A 575 -41.50 -7.02 -74.23
C LEU A 575 -40.95 -6.08 -75.32
N ILE A 576 -41.52 -6.12 -76.53
CA ILE A 576 -41.15 -5.18 -77.61
C ILE A 576 -41.46 -3.73 -77.20
N GLN A 577 -42.62 -3.49 -76.58
CA GLN A 577 -42.99 -2.16 -76.08
C GLN A 577 -42.02 -1.65 -75.01
N ARG A 578 -41.39 -2.55 -74.25
CA ARG A 578 -40.35 -2.24 -73.26
C ARG A 578 -38.96 -2.04 -73.86
N GLY A 579 -38.80 -2.12 -75.18
CA GLY A 579 -37.56 -1.86 -75.89
C GLY A 579 -36.74 -3.10 -76.25
N VAL A 580 -37.30 -4.30 -76.13
CA VAL A 580 -36.66 -5.52 -76.67
C VAL A 580 -36.81 -5.53 -78.19
N ASP A 581 -35.70 -5.76 -78.92
CA ASP A 581 -35.74 -5.81 -80.39
C ASP A 581 -36.67 -6.94 -80.88
N LYS A 582 -37.57 -6.60 -81.82
CA LYS A 582 -38.56 -7.54 -82.39
C LYS A 582 -37.92 -8.77 -83.03
N SER A 583 -36.70 -8.68 -83.53
CA SER A 583 -35.97 -9.81 -84.10
C SER A 583 -35.46 -10.81 -83.06
N ARG A 584 -35.38 -10.39 -81.78
CA ARG A 584 -34.84 -11.20 -80.67
C ARG A 584 -35.89 -12.02 -79.95
N VAL A 585 -37.18 -11.79 -80.20
CA VAL A 585 -38.28 -12.49 -79.53
C VAL A 585 -39.30 -13.04 -80.51
N ARG A 586 -39.75 -14.28 -80.29
CA ARG A 586 -40.88 -14.88 -81.02
C ARG A 586 -41.85 -15.56 -80.06
N SER A 587 -43.10 -15.75 -80.44
CA SER A 587 -44.11 -16.41 -79.59
C SER A 587 -44.67 -17.68 -80.22
N MET A 588 -44.95 -18.67 -79.37
CA MET A 588 -45.62 -19.91 -79.72
C MET A 588 -46.65 -20.31 -78.65
N GLY A 589 -47.76 -20.92 -79.06
CA GLY A 589 -48.77 -21.47 -78.15
C GLY A 589 -48.85 -22.99 -78.32
N PHE A 590 -48.77 -23.72 -77.22
CA PHE A 590 -48.81 -25.18 -77.21
C PHE A 590 -50.14 -25.75 -76.69
N GLY A 591 -51.08 -24.89 -76.29
CA GLY A 591 -52.33 -25.34 -75.67
C GLY A 591 -52.06 -26.17 -74.41
N GLU A 592 -52.81 -27.24 -74.25
CA GLU A 592 -52.65 -28.22 -73.17
C GLU A 592 -51.69 -29.37 -73.51
N TYR A 593 -51.12 -29.41 -74.72
CA TYR A 593 -50.40 -30.58 -75.21
C TYR A 593 -49.07 -30.86 -74.48
N CYS A 594 -48.54 -29.86 -73.77
CA CYS A 594 -47.29 -29.98 -73.00
C CYS A 594 -47.54 -29.62 -71.52
N PRO A 595 -48.23 -30.50 -70.77
CA PRO A 595 -48.42 -30.30 -69.33
C PRO A 595 -47.09 -30.46 -68.60
N LEU A 596 -46.86 -29.62 -67.60
CA LEU A 596 -45.75 -29.76 -66.65
C LEU A 596 -46.11 -30.79 -65.56
N ASP A 597 -47.39 -30.84 -65.18
CA ASP A 597 -47.96 -31.78 -64.23
C ASP A 597 -49.13 -32.50 -64.92
N GLU A 598 -49.03 -33.82 -65.09
CA GLU A 598 -50.08 -34.63 -65.74
C GLU A 598 -51.30 -34.86 -64.83
N GLY A 599 -51.28 -34.33 -63.59
CA GLY A 599 -52.41 -34.38 -62.68
C GLY A 599 -53.67 -33.69 -63.22
N HIS A 600 -54.83 -34.20 -62.79
CA HIS A 600 -56.15 -33.72 -63.19
C HIS A 600 -56.85 -32.96 -62.03
N ASP A 601 -56.12 -32.08 -61.36
CA ASP A 601 -56.62 -31.27 -60.22
C ASP A 601 -56.20 -29.80 -60.35
N GLU A 602 -56.76 -28.93 -59.48
CA GLU A 602 -56.51 -27.49 -59.57
C GLU A 602 -55.03 -27.12 -59.34
N THR A 603 -54.27 -27.93 -58.58
CA THR A 603 -52.84 -27.67 -58.37
C THR A 603 -52.03 -27.96 -59.63
N ALA A 604 -52.36 -29.06 -60.33
CA ALA A 604 -51.76 -29.40 -61.61
C ALA A 604 -52.19 -28.42 -62.72
N TRP A 605 -53.47 -28.07 -62.79
CA TRP A 605 -53.98 -27.10 -63.76
C TRP A 605 -53.37 -25.72 -63.56
N GLU A 606 -53.19 -25.27 -62.32
CA GLU A 606 -52.52 -24.01 -62.02
C GLU A 606 -51.05 -24.02 -62.44
N LYS A 607 -50.32 -25.13 -62.27
CA LYS A 607 -48.95 -25.27 -62.82
C LYS A 607 -48.93 -25.27 -64.35
N ASN A 608 -49.91 -25.91 -64.99
CA ASN A 608 -49.97 -26.01 -66.45
C ASN A 608 -50.32 -24.68 -67.14
N ARG A 609 -51.06 -23.79 -66.48
CA ARG A 609 -51.30 -22.41 -66.92
C ARG A 609 -50.07 -21.53 -66.71
N ARG A 610 -49.18 -21.48 -67.70
CA ARG A 610 -47.92 -20.73 -67.57
C ARG A 610 -47.41 -20.16 -68.90
N VAL A 611 -46.45 -19.26 -68.77
CA VAL A 611 -45.64 -18.74 -69.86
C VAL A 611 -44.19 -19.07 -69.57
N GLU A 612 -43.48 -19.63 -70.55
CA GLU A 612 -42.06 -19.94 -70.46
C GLU A 612 -41.25 -19.13 -71.46
N PHE A 613 -39.97 -18.94 -71.17
CA PHE A 613 -39.02 -18.22 -72.02
C PHE A 613 -37.82 -19.11 -72.33
N LYS A 614 -37.71 -19.56 -73.58
CA LYS A 614 -36.64 -20.46 -74.05
C LYS A 614 -35.62 -19.69 -74.87
N ILE A 615 -34.34 -19.75 -74.52
CA ILE A 615 -33.25 -19.16 -75.31
C ILE A 615 -32.95 -20.11 -76.46
N VAL A 616 -33.35 -19.74 -77.68
CA VAL A 616 -33.25 -20.58 -78.89
C VAL A 616 -31.87 -20.47 -79.56
N ARG A 617 -31.28 -19.27 -79.52
CA ARG A 617 -30.01 -18.98 -80.19
C ARG A 617 -29.22 -17.92 -79.45
N THR A 618 -27.94 -18.19 -79.20
CA THR A 618 -26.97 -17.23 -78.66
C THR A 618 -26.00 -16.80 -79.76
N LYS A 619 -25.06 -15.89 -79.44
CA LYS A 619 -23.93 -15.55 -80.33
C LYS A 619 -23.09 -16.77 -80.73
N ASP A 620 -23.05 -17.82 -79.90
CA ASP A 620 -22.26 -19.03 -80.13
C ASP A 620 -22.96 -20.08 -81.00
N GLY A 621 -24.26 -19.89 -81.31
CA GLY A 621 -25.04 -20.75 -82.18
C GLY A 621 -26.42 -21.14 -81.62
N PRO A 622 -27.11 -22.11 -82.25
CA PRO A 622 -28.36 -22.67 -81.72
C PRO A 622 -28.09 -23.37 -80.38
N THR A 623 -28.92 -23.11 -79.37
CA THR A 623 -28.73 -23.65 -78.01
C THR A 623 -29.13 -25.11 -77.85
N GLY A 624 -29.91 -25.64 -78.80
CA GLY A 624 -30.50 -26.98 -78.70
C GLY A 624 -31.61 -27.09 -77.67
N VAL A 625 -32.13 -25.98 -77.14
CA VAL A 625 -33.25 -25.98 -76.18
C VAL A 625 -34.47 -26.69 -76.77
N GLU A 626 -35.18 -27.45 -75.96
CA GLU A 626 -36.37 -28.17 -76.40
C GLU A 626 -37.51 -27.19 -76.71
N LEU A 627 -37.96 -27.17 -77.98
CA LEU A 627 -39.08 -26.35 -78.43
C LEU A 627 -40.35 -27.20 -78.54
N GLY A 628 -41.11 -27.23 -77.45
CA GLY A 628 -42.32 -28.02 -77.31
C GLY A 628 -42.06 -29.51 -77.12
N CYS A 629 -42.99 -30.16 -76.44
CA CYS A 629 -42.98 -31.58 -76.13
C CYS A 629 -43.31 -32.46 -77.35
N GLU A 630 -43.01 -33.75 -77.26
CA GLU A 630 -43.27 -34.73 -78.32
C GLU A 630 -44.76 -34.84 -78.71
N VAL A 631 -45.67 -34.71 -77.74
CA VAL A 631 -47.12 -34.80 -77.95
C VAL A 631 -47.61 -33.67 -78.87
N ALA A 632 -47.16 -32.44 -78.64
CA ALA A 632 -47.50 -31.30 -79.50
C ALA A 632 -46.98 -31.48 -80.93
N LYS A 633 -45.76 -32.00 -81.09
CA LYS A 633 -45.17 -32.32 -82.40
C LYS A 633 -46.00 -33.36 -83.16
N GLY A 634 -46.47 -34.41 -82.47
CA GLY A 634 -47.37 -35.42 -83.03
C GLY A 634 -48.73 -34.87 -83.49
N LYS A 635 -49.19 -33.75 -82.91
CA LYS A 635 -50.41 -33.03 -83.28
C LYS A 635 -50.18 -31.96 -84.35
N GLY A 636 -48.97 -31.82 -84.88
CA GLY A 636 -48.59 -30.81 -85.88
C GLY A 636 -48.39 -29.41 -85.30
N VAL A 637 -48.26 -29.28 -83.98
CA VAL A 637 -47.96 -28.02 -83.29
C VAL A 637 -46.48 -28.01 -82.92
N GLN A 638 -45.67 -27.37 -83.75
CA GLN A 638 -44.22 -27.29 -83.55
C GLN A 638 -43.72 -25.89 -83.89
N SER A 639 -42.72 -25.44 -83.12
CA SER A 639 -42.02 -24.18 -83.39
C SER A 639 -41.22 -24.27 -84.70
N PRO A 640 -41.14 -23.18 -85.47
CA PRO A 640 -40.26 -23.13 -86.64
C PRO A 640 -38.80 -23.32 -86.20
N PRO A 641 -37.93 -23.87 -87.08
CA PRO A 641 -36.52 -24.03 -86.75
C PRO A 641 -35.85 -22.70 -86.36
N PRO A 642 -34.77 -22.73 -85.56
CA PRO A 642 -34.02 -21.56 -85.07
C PRO A 642 -33.54 -20.59 -86.15
#